data_AF-A0A923G6L9-F1
#
_entry.id   AF-A0A923G6L9-F1
#
_cell.length_a   1.000
_cell.length_b   1.000
_cell.length_c   1.000
_cell.angle_alpha   90.00
_cell.angle_beta   90.00
_cell.angle_gamma   90.00
#
_symmetry.space_group_name_H-M   'P 1'
#
loop_
_entity.id
_entity.type
_entity.pdbx_description
1 polymer ?
#
loop_
_entity_poly.entity_id
_entity_poly.type
_entity_poly.pdbx_seq_one_letter_code
_entity_poly.pdbx_strand_id
1 'polypeptide(L)'
;MNAADAQKLSRRFIELPLDKRRLFLEGMRREGIDFAQLPMSSCVGLSERDGLSYAQQRMWFLWQLEPHSAAYNLPMAVRLDGELQVEALERAFSLLVARHECLRTTFAQDGERALQRVAEPAPVSIQLFDLADLPETTRWERAHQQMAAQATQAFDLERGPLFGIALLRLAPQEHVLLLTLHHIIADGWSMNILIDEFMRSYDALVAGREPQLAELKVHYRDYALWQRSWLEAGERERQLGYWREQLGDEHPLLELPTDRPYPAQPSHLGERLELTLDAGLREDLKQLAQQHGVTLSTVLLAVFKTLLYRYSGQTDIRVGGLIANRNRSETEGLVGFFVNTQVLRSQFTAQTPFSDLLRSLHQASVGAQAHQDLPFDALIEALQPQRSQSHTPLFQVMFNHQPLVTDLNDVRLDCGLRVGYLSAEQLAGSRRQHAATSDLMLDTREEGEQLFAAFTYATDLFDEATITALAGHWRNLLRAVCQAPRQRLGELPLLAEAERQALLCPVPEVPPLVPVQRLFEARAARSGEALALILADGAAAPSMSYAELNVRSNRLAHHLRRQGVGPDVLVGVALDRSLDLAVALLAVLKAGGAYVPLDLQAPAERLGHVFEDSGLQWLLTTTTQLPGLPAQDGLRCLCLDQLALDDESADDLALTVTHDNLAYVIYTSGSTGRPKGVAISHGALSEFIARAIDYSDLREGDRVLQFATSSFDGFVEQFFPPLCHGACVVLRDTRLWDSAALHEVLITHGVTLADLPAAYWYWLVQDFAARPPASYGALRQIHVGGEAMAVDGLRLWQLAGLGHVRLLNTYGPTEATVVSTIHDCTGLGHEAVSWRGIPIGQGLAQRRLYILDDDLELLPQGAVGELYIGGPGLARGYHGQPALSAQRFVADPFADGERLYRTGDRARLGADGAIEYIGRVDHQVKVRGFRIELGEIEARLQQCPGVREAVVLALPMTGGLQLVAYVVPDAAEQDAAEQARFRQQVRSLLKARLPEYMVPGHLLLLPRLPLTPSGKLDRKALPAPDPSALQAEYRAPQSATEQQLAQIWMQVLGVAKVGLDDHFFELGGHSLLAAQVLARIKDQLGLVLPLRSLFEHPALGDLAAELGRLEGGDKDDDWSDMDAFMSSLEGVEA
;
A
#
# COMPACT_ATOMS: atom_id res chain seq x y z
N MET A 1 -1.56 -40.21 43.14
CA MET A 1 -1.58 -41.39 42.26
C MET A 1 -0.16 -41.91 42.11
N ASN A 2 0.10 -43.20 42.32
CA ASN A 2 1.45 -43.75 42.12
C ASN A 2 1.72 -43.94 40.61
N ALA A 3 3.00 -44.13 40.22
CA ALA A 3 3.40 -44.24 38.82
C ALA A 3 2.75 -45.44 38.08
N ALA A 4 2.53 -46.56 38.78
CA ALA A 4 1.92 -47.75 38.22
C ALA A 4 0.44 -47.54 37.87
N ASP A 5 -0.31 -46.86 38.75
CA ASP A 5 -1.71 -46.50 38.52
C ASP A 5 -1.84 -45.50 37.37
N ALA A 6 -0.94 -44.51 37.31
CA ALA A 6 -0.90 -43.53 36.22
C ALA A 6 -0.64 -44.18 34.85
N GLN A 7 0.28 -45.15 34.79
CA GLN A 7 0.59 -45.90 33.58
C GLN A 7 -0.57 -46.81 33.15
N LYS A 8 -1.26 -47.44 34.12
CA LYS A 8 -2.47 -48.24 33.86
C LYS A 8 -3.62 -47.38 33.31
N LEU A 9 -3.80 -46.17 33.83
CA LEU A 9 -4.80 -45.21 33.36
C LEU A 9 -4.48 -44.72 31.94
N SER A 10 -3.23 -44.35 31.66
CA SER A 10 -2.76 -43.96 30.33
C SER A 10 -3.01 -45.05 29.29
N ARG A 11 -2.63 -46.30 29.60
CA ARG A 11 -2.87 -47.45 28.72
C ARG A 11 -4.36 -47.67 28.46
N ARG A 12 -5.18 -47.67 29.52
CA ARG A 12 -6.62 -47.88 29.42
C ARG A 12 -7.29 -46.80 28.57
N PHE A 13 -6.82 -45.56 28.64
CA PHE A 13 -7.33 -44.48 27.81
C PHE A 13 -7.11 -44.74 26.32
N ILE A 14 -5.91 -45.17 25.92
CA ILE A 14 -5.60 -45.44 24.51
C ILE A 14 -6.42 -46.64 24.01
N GLU A 15 -6.68 -47.66 24.83
CA GLU A 15 -7.49 -48.82 24.44
C GLU A 15 -9.00 -48.52 24.30
N LEU A 16 -9.49 -47.34 24.70
CA LEU A 16 -10.89 -46.96 24.57
C LEU A 16 -11.25 -46.49 23.14
N PRO A 17 -12.46 -46.78 22.65
CA PRO A 17 -13.05 -46.09 21.50
C PRO A 17 -13.13 -44.57 21.70
N LEU A 18 -13.07 -43.80 20.61
CA LEU A 18 -12.97 -42.33 20.63
C LEU A 18 -14.08 -41.63 21.44
N ASP A 19 -15.33 -42.07 21.29
CA ASP A 19 -16.50 -41.57 22.03
C ASP A 19 -16.33 -41.75 23.56
N LYS A 20 -15.72 -42.86 23.98
CA LYS A 20 -15.43 -43.15 25.38
C LYS A 20 -14.19 -42.43 25.89
N ARG A 21 -13.21 -42.13 25.03
CA ARG A 21 -12.03 -41.30 25.38
C ARG A 21 -12.46 -39.89 25.80
N ARG A 22 -13.41 -39.29 25.09
CA ARG A 22 -13.98 -37.96 25.44
C ARG A 22 -14.57 -37.95 26.84
N LEU A 23 -15.48 -38.90 27.13
CA LEU A 23 -16.09 -39.05 28.45
C LEU A 23 -15.05 -39.31 29.56
N PHE A 24 -13.99 -40.06 29.23
CA PHE A 24 -12.90 -40.34 30.16
C PHE A 24 -12.11 -39.06 30.52
N LEU A 25 -11.76 -38.22 29.54
CA LEU A 25 -11.08 -36.94 29.79
C LEU A 25 -11.97 -35.94 30.54
N GLU A 26 -13.28 -35.90 30.26
CA GLU A 26 -14.22 -35.09 31.03
C GLU A 26 -14.29 -35.54 32.50
N GLY A 27 -14.31 -36.85 32.73
CA GLY A 27 -14.25 -37.43 34.07
C GLY A 27 -12.96 -37.06 34.81
N MET A 28 -11.81 -37.19 34.15
CA MET A 28 -10.51 -36.79 34.73
C MET A 28 -10.47 -35.29 35.09
N ARG A 29 -10.98 -34.43 34.21
CA ARG A 29 -11.06 -32.98 34.47
C ARG A 29 -11.93 -32.66 35.67
N ARG A 30 -13.06 -33.36 35.86
CA ARG A 30 -13.91 -33.18 37.06
C ARG A 30 -13.20 -33.57 38.35
N GLU A 31 -12.31 -34.55 38.29
CA GLU A 31 -11.48 -34.99 39.43
C GLU A 31 -10.18 -34.17 39.57
N GLY A 32 -9.97 -33.14 38.75
CA GLY A 32 -8.78 -32.29 38.79
C GLY A 32 -7.49 -32.98 38.29
N ILE A 33 -7.61 -34.06 37.52
CA ILE A 33 -6.48 -34.80 36.96
C ILE A 33 -6.23 -34.33 35.52
N ASP A 34 -5.03 -33.82 35.26
CA ASP A 34 -4.59 -33.43 33.93
C ASP A 34 -4.00 -34.64 33.18
N PHE A 35 -4.59 -35.00 32.04
CA PHE A 35 -4.10 -36.09 31.20
C PHE A 35 -2.69 -35.79 30.64
N ALA A 36 -2.36 -34.51 30.42
CA ALA A 36 -1.03 -34.12 30.00
C ALA A 36 0.04 -34.46 31.05
N GLN A 37 -0.33 -34.80 32.28
CA GLN A 37 0.62 -35.24 33.32
C GLN A 37 0.72 -36.76 33.46
N LEU A 38 -0.12 -37.54 32.78
CA LEU A 38 -0.02 -39.01 32.77
C LEU A 38 1.12 -39.48 31.85
N PRO A 39 1.90 -40.51 32.23
CA PRO A 39 3.04 -40.97 31.44
C PRO A 39 2.59 -41.55 30.08
N MET A 40 3.43 -41.41 29.06
CA MET A 40 3.22 -42.09 27.77
C MET A 40 3.36 -43.61 27.96
N SER A 41 2.45 -44.39 27.37
CA SER A 41 2.46 -45.86 27.47
C SER A 41 3.11 -46.50 26.24
N SER A 42 4.14 -47.32 26.45
CA SER A 42 4.94 -47.97 25.40
C SER A 42 4.30 -49.21 24.74
N CYS A 43 2.99 -49.44 24.89
CA CYS A 43 2.37 -50.70 24.46
C CYS A 43 0.85 -50.58 24.20
N VAL A 44 0.48 -50.40 22.93
CA VAL A 44 -0.85 -50.71 22.37
C VAL A 44 -0.64 -51.31 20.96
N GLY A 45 -1.55 -52.19 20.51
CA GLY A 45 -1.37 -53.11 19.36
C GLY A 45 -0.74 -52.51 18.10
N LEU A 46 0.08 -53.31 17.41
CA LEU A 46 1.02 -52.91 16.33
C LEU A 46 0.44 -51.97 15.26
N SER A 47 -0.83 -52.10 14.86
CA SER A 47 -1.38 -51.32 13.74
C SER A 47 -1.74 -49.86 14.05
N GLU A 48 -2.03 -49.50 15.31
CA GLU A 48 -2.36 -48.11 15.67
C GLU A 48 -1.11 -47.27 16.00
N ARG A 49 -0.02 -47.94 16.39
CA ARG A 49 1.25 -47.32 16.80
C ARG A 49 2.06 -46.74 15.64
N ASP A 50 1.81 -47.21 14.41
CA ASP A 50 2.56 -46.80 13.23
C ASP A 50 2.03 -45.50 12.59
N GLY A 51 1.00 -44.85 13.15
CA GLY A 51 0.53 -43.55 12.64
C GLY A 51 1.57 -42.44 12.78
N LEU A 52 1.59 -41.49 11.83
CA LEU A 52 2.44 -40.29 11.93
C LEU A 52 1.90 -39.34 12.99
N SER A 53 2.80 -38.61 13.65
CA SER A 53 2.45 -37.38 14.39
C SER A 53 1.92 -36.31 13.42
N TYR A 54 1.24 -35.28 13.91
CA TYR A 54 0.77 -34.20 13.04
C TYR A 54 1.94 -33.46 12.36
N ALA A 55 3.06 -33.28 13.07
CA ALA A 55 4.26 -32.65 12.53
C ALA A 55 4.91 -33.49 11.41
N GLN A 56 5.00 -34.82 11.60
CA GLN A 56 5.45 -35.73 10.55
C GLN A 56 4.50 -35.76 9.35
N GLN A 57 3.18 -35.72 9.58
CA GLN A 57 2.18 -35.71 8.52
C GLN A 57 2.34 -34.46 7.62
N ARG A 58 2.64 -33.30 8.21
CA ARG A 58 2.96 -32.08 7.45
C ARG A 58 4.23 -32.24 6.62
N MET A 59 5.32 -32.74 7.21
CA MET A 59 6.58 -32.94 6.47
C MET A 59 6.42 -33.97 5.35
N TRP A 60 5.65 -35.03 5.58
CA TRP A 60 5.30 -36.02 4.56
C TRP A 60 4.55 -35.38 3.39
N PHE A 61 3.55 -34.54 3.68
CA PHE A 61 2.82 -33.79 2.64
C PHE A 61 3.73 -32.84 1.84
N LEU A 62 4.61 -32.09 2.51
CA LEU A 62 5.55 -31.18 1.84
C LEU A 62 6.55 -31.94 0.95
N TRP A 63 7.03 -33.09 1.41
CA TRP A 63 7.87 -33.96 0.58
C TRP A 63 7.11 -34.53 -0.62
N GLN A 64 5.83 -34.90 -0.48
CA GLN A 64 5.02 -35.37 -1.62
C GLN A 64 4.82 -34.29 -2.70
N LEU A 65 4.80 -33.01 -2.31
CA LEU A 65 4.75 -31.89 -3.25
C LEU A 65 6.08 -31.69 -3.97
N GLU A 66 7.20 -31.80 -3.25
CA GLU A 66 8.55 -31.59 -3.80
C GLU A 66 9.55 -32.70 -3.37
N PRO A 67 9.47 -33.92 -3.92
CA PRO A 67 10.26 -35.07 -3.44
C PRO A 67 11.79 -34.93 -3.61
N HIS A 68 12.22 -33.98 -4.44
CA HIS A 68 13.62 -33.71 -4.75
C HIS A 68 14.17 -32.47 -4.01
N SER A 69 13.37 -31.84 -3.15
CA SER A 69 13.78 -30.66 -2.40
C SER A 69 14.70 -31.02 -1.23
N ALA A 70 15.75 -30.22 -1.03
CA ALA A 70 16.63 -30.30 0.13
C ALA A 70 16.26 -29.26 1.22
N ALA A 71 15.14 -28.55 1.07
CA ALA A 71 14.73 -27.46 1.96
C ALA A 71 14.54 -27.90 3.42
N TYR A 72 14.26 -29.19 3.65
CA TYR A 72 14.06 -29.79 4.98
C TYR A 72 15.21 -30.72 5.40
N ASN A 73 16.42 -30.49 4.88
CA ASN A 73 17.61 -31.17 5.37
C ASN A 73 18.20 -30.43 6.58
N LEU A 74 18.69 -31.18 7.57
CA LEU A 74 19.38 -30.70 8.77
C LEU A 74 20.87 -31.08 8.71
N PRO A 75 21.70 -30.33 7.98
CA PRO A 75 23.13 -30.58 7.91
C PRO A 75 23.86 -30.06 9.15
N MET A 76 24.85 -30.82 9.59
CA MET A 76 25.78 -30.47 10.66
C MET A 76 27.19 -30.94 10.30
N ALA A 77 28.18 -30.10 10.59
CA ALA A 77 29.58 -30.42 10.38
C ALA A 77 30.34 -30.21 11.70
N VAL A 78 31.08 -31.24 12.12
CA VAL A 78 31.83 -31.26 13.38
C VAL A 78 33.29 -31.54 13.09
N ARG A 79 34.18 -30.69 13.61
CA ARG A 79 35.64 -30.90 13.58
C ARG A 79 36.02 -31.94 14.63
N LEU A 80 36.84 -32.90 14.20
CA LEU A 80 37.45 -33.92 15.05
C LEU A 80 38.98 -33.79 14.93
N ASP A 81 39.63 -33.37 16.01
CA ASP A 81 41.07 -33.12 16.08
C ASP A 81 41.74 -34.12 17.06
N GLY A 82 42.66 -34.92 16.55
CA GLY A 82 43.34 -36.00 17.28
C GLY A 82 43.40 -37.32 16.49
N GLU A 83 43.93 -38.36 17.12
CA GLU A 83 43.95 -39.72 16.56
C GLU A 83 42.52 -40.29 16.52
N LEU A 84 42.02 -40.58 15.31
CA LEU A 84 40.65 -41.04 15.10
C LEU A 84 40.61 -42.53 14.74
N GLN A 85 39.93 -43.34 15.55
CA GLN A 85 39.58 -44.73 15.23
C GLN A 85 38.25 -44.80 14.46
N VAL A 86 38.31 -45.00 13.14
CA VAL A 86 37.13 -45.05 12.26
C VAL A 86 36.19 -46.22 12.61
N GLU A 87 36.73 -47.38 12.99
CA GLU A 87 35.89 -48.52 13.41
C GLU A 87 35.05 -48.22 14.67
N ALA A 88 35.62 -47.49 15.62
CA ALA A 88 34.89 -47.05 16.82
C ALA A 88 33.81 -46.01 16.46
N LEU A 89 34.07 -45.16 15.46
CA LEU A 89 33.12 -44.19 14.93
C LEU A 89 31.91 -44.88 14.26
N GLU A 90 32.16 -45.84 13.37
CA GLU A 90 31.11 -46.64 12.72
C GLU A 90 30.28 -47.44 13.74
N ARG A 91 30.93 -48.05 14.74
CA ARG A 91 30.25 -48.75 15.84
C ARG A 91 29.42 -47.81 16.71
N ALA A 92 29.92 -46.62 17.02
CA ALA A 92 29.17 -45.62 17.79
C ALA A 92 27.87 -45.24 17.08
N PHE A 93 27.91 -44.91 15.78
CA PHE A 93 26.70 -44.60 15.02
C PHE A 93 25.78 -45.80 14.85
N SER A 94 26.32 -47.01 14.70
CA SER A 94 25.51 -48.25 14.68
C SER A 94 24.72 -48.44 15.98
N LEU A 95 25.31 -48.11 17.13
CA LEU A 95 24.61 -48.13 18.42
C LEU A 95 23.51 -47.06 18.50
N LEU A 96 23.76 -45.86 17.96
CA LEU A 96 22.75 -44.80 17.91
C LEU A 96 21.55 -45.19 17.02
N VAL A 97 21.80 -45.78 15.85
CA VAL A 97 20.74 -46.28 14.95
C VAL A 97 19.94 -47.41 15.58
N ALA A 98 20.61 -48.30 16.33
CA ALA A 98 19.92 -49.36 17.06
C ALA A 98 19.03 -48.79 18.18
N ARG A 99 19.54 -47.78 18.92
CA ARG A 99 18.87 -47.13 20.04
C ARG A 99 17.68 -46.26 19.63
N HIS A 100 17.82 -45.46 18.57
CA HIS A 100 16.82 -44.49 18.12
C HIS A 100 16.07 -45.00 16.89
N GLU A 101 14.83 -45.48 17.08
CA GLU A 101 13.99 -45.99 15.99
C GLU A 101 13.83 -44.99 14.82
N CYS A 102 13.78 -43.68 15.11
CA CYS A 102 13.63 -42.62 14.10
C CYS A 102 14.72 -42.66 13.02
N LEU A 103 15.96 -43.03 13.36
CA LEU A 103 17.06 -43.09 12.39
C LEU A 103 16.90 -44.24 11.37
N ARG A 104 16.03 -45.21 11.67
CA ARG A 104 15.71 -46.38 10.84
C ARG A 104 14.22 -46.42 10.46
N THR A 105 13.55 -45.27 10.49
CA THR A 105 12.14 -45.12 10.13
C THR A 105 12.02 -44.60 8.69
N THR A 106 11.15 -45.21 7.89
CA THR A 106 10.65 -44.70 6.61
C THR A 106 9.14 -44.49 6.65
N PHE A 107 8.58 -43.86 5.64
CA PHE A 107 7.17 -43.47 5.59
C PHE A 107 6.49 -44.07 4.36
N ALA A 108 5.23 -44.48 4.50
CA ALA A 108 4.48 -45.03 3.38
C ALA A 108 3.00 -44.66 3.48
N GLN A 109 2.34 -44.57 2.32
CA GLN A 109 0.90 -44.43 2.25
C GLN A 109 0.22 -45.81 2.22
N ASP A 110 -0.74 -46.04 3.11
CA ASP A 110 -1.62 -47.22 3.15
C ASP A 110 -3.09 -46.78 3.11
N GLY A 111 -3.67 -46.79 1.91
CA GLY A 111 -4.98 -46.20 1.64
C GLY A 111 -4.99 -44.69 1.95
N GLU A 112 -5.90 -44.25 2.82
CA GLU A 112 -5.99 -42.85 3.26
C GLU A 112 -5.02 -42.51 4.41
N ARG A 113 -4.29 -43.48 4.97
CA ARG A 113 -3.42 -43.27 6.14
C ARG A 113 -1.95 -43.30 5.74
N ALA A 114 -1.18 -42.33 6.22
CA ALA A 114 0.29 -42.41 6.22
C ALA A 114 0.75 -43.21 7.46
N LEU A 115 1.74 -44.08 7.27
CA LEU A 115 2.31 -44.94 8.31
C LEU A 115 3.84 -44.84 8.36
N GLN A 116 4.39 -45.00 9.55
CA GLN A 116 5.80 -45.16 9.86
C GLN A 116 6.18 -46.64 9.75
N ARG A 117 7.30 -46.93 9.09
CA ARG A 117 7.86 -48.28 8.97
C ARG A 117 9.26 -48.28 9.55
N VAL A 118 9.46 -49.09 10.59
CA VAL A 118 10.76 -49.13 11.28
C VAL A 118 11.48 -50.41 10.92
N ALA A 119 12.63 -50.26 10.26
CA ALA A 119 13.48 -51.38 9.86
C ALA A 119 14.25 -51.95 11.05
N GLU A 120 14.72 -53.20 10.97
CA GLU A 120 15.65 -53.76 11.95
C GLU A 120 16.98 -52.98 11.98
N PRO A 121 17.69 -52.90 13.13
CA PRO A 121 18.99 -52.24 13.20
C PRO A 121 20.00 -52.84 12.22
N ALA A 122 20.69 -51.97 11.47
CA ALA A 122 21.74 -52.34 10.53
C ALA A 122 23.06 -51.62 10.88
N PRO A 123 24.23 -52.23 10.60
CA PRO A 123 25.51 -51.56 10.75
C PRO A 123 25.60 -50.30 9.88
N VAL A 124 26.18 -49.24 10.43
CA VAL A 124 26.46 -47.98 9.72
C VAL A 124 27.88 -48.04 9.16
N SER A 125 28.02 -47.76 7.86
CA SER A 125 29.32 -47.54 7.23
C SER A 125 29.49 -46.08 6.89
N ILE A 126 30.68 -45.54 7.15
CA ILE A 126 30.98 -44.12 6.94
C ILE A 126 31.83 -43.95 5.69
N GLN A 127 31.35 -43.13 4.76
CA GLN A 127 32.13 -42.79 3.58
C GLN A 127 33.29 -41.86 3.96
N LEU A 128 34.53 -42.33 3.74
CA LEU A 128 35.74 -41.55 3.95
C LEU A 128 36.15 -40.83 2.67
N PHE A 129 36.29 -39.50 2.74
CA PHE A 129 36.90 -38.67 1.72
C PHE A 129 38.27 -38.22 2.20
N ASP A 130 39.32 -38.77 1.59
CA ASP A 130 40.70 -38.43 1.92
C ASP A 130 41.14 -37.18 1.14
N LEU A 131 41.30 -36.06 1.85
CA LEU A 131 41.71 -34.77 1.31
C LEU A 131 43.10 -34.36 1.81
N ALA A 132 43.77 -35.21 2.58
CA ALA A 132 45.02 -34.88 3.27
C ALA A 132 46.17 -34.54 2.31
N ASP A 133 46.23 -35.23 1.17
CA ASP A 133 47.28 -35.05 0.16
C ASP A 133 47.02 -33.86 -0.80
N LEU A 134 45.88 -33.17 -0.66
CA LEU A 134 45.59 -31.98 -1.46
C LEU A 134 46.36 -30.76 -0.95
N PRO A 135 46.77 -29.84 -1.84
CA PRO A 135 47.30 -28.54 -1.46
C PRO A 135 46.36 -27.80 -0.52
N GLU A 136 46.92 -27.10 0.47
CA GLU A 136 46.15 -26.37 1.49
C GLU A 136 45.13 -25.40 0.88
N THR A 137 45.51 -24.74 -0.22
CA THR A 137 44.66 -23.79 -0.97
C THR A 137 43.43 -24.42 -1.63
N THR A 138 43.45 -25.71 -1.96
CA THR A 138 42.32 -26.42 -2.59
C THR A 138 41.62 -27.41 -1.64
N ARG A 139 42.24 -27.74 -0.51
CA ARG A 139 41.70 -28.70 0.46
C ARG A 139 40.37 -28.24 1.05
N TRP A 140 40.32 -27.02 1.58
CA TRP A 140 39.09 -26.45 2.15
C TRP A 140 38.03 -26.18 1.08
N GLU A 141 38.44 -25.73 -0.11
CA GLU A 141 37.51 -25.61 -1.24
C GLU A 141 36.82 -26.93 -1.54
N ARG A 142 37.58 -28.04 -1.58
CA ARG A 142 37.00 -29.36 -1.83
C ARG A 142 36.17 -29.87 -0.66
N ALA A 143 36.57 -29.59 0.58
CA ALA A 143 35.79 -29.89 1.77
C ALA A 143 34.43 -29.18 1.74
N HIS A 144 34.39 -27.89 1.40
CA HIS A 144 33.16 -27.12 1.24
C HIS A 144 32.25 -27.69 0.15
N GLN A 145 32.80 -28.11 -0.99
CA GLN A 145 32.01 -28.76 -2.03
C GLN A 145 31.36 -30.07 -1.54
N GLN A 146 32.06 -30.86 -0.72
CA GLN A 146 31.47 -32.07 -0.12
C GLN A 146 30.42 -31.76 0.94
N MET A 147 30.66 -30.75 1.78
CA MET A 147 29.67 -30.25 2.74
C MET A 147 28.38 -29.82 2.04
N ALA A 148 28.50 -29.04 0.97
CA ALA A 148 27.37 -28.57 0.19
C ALA A 148 26.65 -29.75 -0.49
N ALA A 149 27.37 -30.64 -1.15
CA ALA A 149 26.80 -31.79 -1.83
C ALA A 149 25.98 -32.69 -0.88
N GLN A 150 26.50 -32.96 0.31
CA GLN A 150 25.80 -33.76 1.31
C GLN A 150 24.63 -33.00 1.96
N ALA A 151 24.75 -31.68 2.16
CA ALA A 151 23.66 -30.86 2.69
C ALA A 151 22.47 -30.78 1.71
N THR A 152 22.72 -30.76 0.41
CA THR A 152 21.70 -30.63 -0.64
C THR A 152 21.22 -31.97 -1.21
N GLN A 153 21.68 -33.10 -0.67
CA GLN A 153 21.24 -34.41 -1.14
C GLN A 153 19.79 -34.67 -0.70
N ALA A 154 18.88 -34.82 -1.67
CA ALA A 154 17.47 -35.13 -1.37
C ALA A 154 17.32 -36.52 -0.76
N PHE A 155 16.44 -36.65 0.23
CA PHE A 155 16.09 -37.93 0.85
C PHE A 155 14.80 -38.50 0.25
N ASP A 156 14.79 -39.80 -0.04
CA ASP A 156 13.59 -40.54 -0.37
C ASP A 156 12.95 -41.07 0.92
N LEU A 157 11.84 -40.45 1.33
CA LEU A 157 11.15 -40.77 2.58
C LEU A 157 10.55 -42.17 2.61
N GLU A 158 10.33 -42.81 1.46
CA GLU A 158 9.76 -44.15 1.37
C GLU A 158 10.82 -45.26 1.51
N ARG A 159 12.02 -45.00 1.00
CA ARG A 159 13.09 -46.00 0.91
C ARG A 159 14.16 -45.86 1.99
N GLY A 160 14.48 -44.62 2.39
CA GLY A 160 15.56 -44.33 3.33
C GLY A 160 16.95 -44.79 2.86
N PRO A 161 17.96 -44.75 3.76
CA PRO A 161 17.92 -44.17 5.10
C PRO A 161 17.71 -42.65 5.06
N LEU A 162 17.13 -42.09 6.12
CA LEU A 162 16.80 -40.66 6.22
C LEU A 162 17.86 -39.83 6.94
N PHE A 163 19.05 -40.39 7.04
CA PHE A 163 20.25 -39.72 7.51
C PHE A 163 21.45 -40.14 6.65
N GLY A 164 22.43 -39.25 6.53
CA GLY A 164 23.68 -39.45 5.81
C GLY A 164 24.86 -39.03 6.68
N ILE A 165 25.93 -39.82 6.64
CA ILE A 165 27.16 -39.61 7.40
C ILE A 165 28.39 -39.77 6.50
N ALA A 166 29.31 -38.81 6.57
CA ALA A 166 30.59 -38.88 5.88
C ALA A 166 31.71 -38.30 6.74
N LEU A 167 32.94 -38.73 6.48
CA LEU A 167 34.14 -38.26 7.15
C LEU A 167 35.10 -37.68 6.12
N LEU A 168 35.48 -36.42 6.29
CA LEU A 168 36.53 -35.78 5.51
C LEU A 168 37.83 -35.84 6.31
N ARG A 169 38.89 -36.43 5.77
CA ARG A 169 40.23 -36.37 6.38
C ARG A 169 41.03 -35.24 5.76
N LEU A 170 41.31 -34.18 6.54
CA LEU A 170 42.05 -33.00 6.09
C LEU A 170 43.55 -33.11 6.40
N ALA A 171 43.90 -33.83 7.45
CA ALA A 171 45.27 -34.18 7.83
C ALA A 171 45.26 -35.49 8.67
N PRO A 172 46.41 -36.09 9.02
CA PRO A 172 46.44 -37.31 9.82
C PRO A 172 45.68 -37.23 11.16
N GLN A 173 45.58 -36.04 11.75
CA GLN A 173 44.87 -35.78 13.00
C GLN A 173 43.74 -34.76 12.84
N GLU A 174 43.43 -34.30 11.63
CA GLU A 174 42.39 -33.29 11.41
C GLU A 174 41.31 -33.87 10.49
N HIS A 175 40.10 -33.95 11.01
CA HIS A 175 38.95 -34.52 10.31
C HIS A 175 37.72 -33.64 10.47
N VAL A 176 36.79 -33.79 9.53
CA VAL A 176 35.45 -33.20 9.60
C VAL A 176 34.41 -34.28 9.41
N LEU A 177 33.56 -34.46 10.42
CA LEU A 177 32.41 -35.33 10.38
C LEU A 177 31.19 -34.56 9.85
N LEU A 178 30.61 -35.04 8.76
CA LEU A 178 29.39 -34.51 8.17
C LEU A 178 28.22 -35.40 8.53
N LEU A 179 27.19 -34.83 9.16
CA LEU A 179 25.94 -35.51 9.52
C LEU A 179 24.76 -34.71 8.97
N THR A 180 23.95 -35.32 8.11
CA THR A 180 22.74 -34.69 7.56
C THR A 180 21.53 -35.59 7.81
N LEU A 181 20.45 -35.06 8.37
CA LEU A 181 19.19 -35.79 8.58
C LEU A 181 18.05 -35.09 7.85
N HIS A 182 17.00 -35.81 7.47
CA HIS A 182 15.75 -35.17 7.05
C HIS A 182 14.95 -34.69 8.28
N HIS A 183 14.35 -33.50 8.21
CA HIS A 183 13.65 -32.87 9.34
C HIS A 183 12.44 -33.69 9.85
N ILE A 184 11.91 -34.64 9.06
CA ILE A 184 10.81 -35.52 9.49
C ILE A 184 11.20 -36.51 10.61
N ILE A 185 12.48 -36.84 10.75
CA ILE A 185 12.98 -37.78 11.77
C ILE A 185 13.76 -37.12 12.90
N ALA A 186 14.07 -35.82 12.80
CA ALA A 186 14.90 -35.09 13.75
C ALA A 186 14.61 -33.59 13.71
N ASP A 187 15.00 -32.90 14.77
CA ASP A 187 14.98 -31.44 14.89
C ASP A 187 16.32 -30.93 15.45
N GLY A 188 16.51 -29.62 15.56
CA GLY A 188 17.74 -29.04 16.11
C GLY A 188 18.09 -29.56 17.51
N TRP A 189 17.09 -29.84 18.35
CA TRP A 189 17.30 -30.46 19.66
C TRP A 189 17.83 -31.89 19.54
N SER A 190 17.26 -32.67 18.61
CA SER A 190 17.72 -34.04 18.31
C SER A 190 19.18 -34.08 17.87
N MET A 191 19.67 -33.07 17.14
CA MET A 191 21.07 -33.00 16.72
C MET A 191 22.02 -32.92 17.92
N ASN A 192 21.66 -32.15 18.95
CA ASN A 192 22.46 -32.05 20.18
C ASN A 192 22.49 -33.38 20.95
N ILE A 193 21.35 -34.07 21.04
CA ILE A 193 21.27 -35.41 21.66
C ILE A 193 22.18 -36.38 20.90
N LEU A 194 22.10 -36.40 19.57
CA LEU A 194 22.89 -37.31 18.75
C LEU A 194 24.39 -37.10 18.92
N ILE A 195 24.86 -35.85 19.02
CA ILE A 195 26.27 -35.54 19.24
C ILE A 195 26.74 -35.91 20.64
N ASP A 196 25.96 -35.58 21.69
CA ASP A 196 26.31 -35.97 23.06
C ASP A 196 26.40 -37.50 23.22
N GLU A 197 25.38 -38.23 22.73
CA GLU A 197 25.38 -39.69 22.81
C GLU A 197 26.47 -40.31 21.91
N PHE A 198 26.78 -39.70 20.76
CA PHE A 198 27.92 -40.08 19.92
C PHE A 198 29.24 -39.98 20.69
N MET A 199 29.53 -38.81 21.28
CA MET A 199 30.79 -38.57 21.99
C MET A 199 30.99 -39.58 23.13
N ARG A 200 29.96 -39.83 23.93
CA ARG A 200 30.01 -40.82 25.03
C ARG A 200 30.21 -42.24 24.53
N SER A 201 29.54 -42.60 23.43
CA SER A 201 29.64 -43.93 22.84
C SER A 201 31.01 -44.17 22.23
N TYR A 202 31.53 -43.18 21.50
CA TYR A 202 32.86 -43.23 20.90
C TYR A 202 33.95 -43.40 21.95
N ASP A 203 33.92 -42.58 23.00
CA ASP A 203 34.92 -42.58 24.06
C ASP A 203 34.94 -43.92 24.83
N ALA A 204 33.76 -44.48 25.14
CA ALA A 204 33.65 -45.80 25.74
C ALA A 204 34.21 -46.91 24.84
N LEU A 205 33.90 -46.88 23.54
CA LEU A 205 34.34 -47.89 22.57
C LEU A 205 35.86 -47.86 22.35
N VAL A 206 36.47 -46.68 22.27
CA VAL A 206 37.94 -46.53 22.18
C VAL A 206 38.62 -47.08 23.45
N ALA A 207 37.99 -46.90 24.60
CA ALA A 207 38.45 -47.48 25.87
C ALA A 207 38.14 -48.98 26.03
N GLY A 208 37.51 -49.64 25.04
CA GLY A 208 37.11 -51.04 25.11
C GLY A 208 35.98 -51.35 26.12
N ARG A 209 35.17 -50.34 26.47
CA ARG A 209 34.03 -50.44 27.39
C ARG A 209 32.70 -50.39 26.63
N GLU A 210 31.64 -50.90 27.25
CA GLU A 210 30.28 -50.66 26.75
C GLU A 210 29.80 -49.25 27.11
N PRO A 211 29.17 -48.51 26.16
CA PRO A 211 28.59 -47.21 26.45
C PRO A 211 27.47 -47.28 27.49
N GLN A 212 27.48 -46.37 28.46
CA GLN A 212 26.42 -46.24 29.47
C GLN A 212 25.51 -45.06 29.11
N LEU A 213 24.40 -45.36 28.44
CA LEU A 213 23.34 -44.39 28.13
C LEU A 213 22.08 -44.74 28.92
N ALA A 214 21.30 -43.73 29.35
CA ALA A 214 20.05 -43.96 30.06
C ALA A 214 19.03 -44.72 29.17
N GLU A 215 18.24 -45.61 29.75
CA GLU A 215 17.22 -46.35 28.99
C GLU A 215 16.13 -45.42 28.44
N LEU A 216 15.77 -45.59 27.16
CA LEU A 216 14.64 -44.87 26.55
C LEU A 216 13.33 -45.58 26.94
N LYS A 217 12.49 -44.91 27.73
CA LYS A 217 11.22 -45.49 28.20
C LYS A 217 10.14 -45.57 27.11
N VAL A 218 10.28 -44.75 26.08
CA VAL A 218 9.37 -44.61 24.94
C VAL A 218 10.17 -44.28 23.68
N HIS A 219 9.57 -44.49 22.52
CA HIS A 219 10.08 -44.05 21.23
C HIS A 219 9.14 -43.04 20.58
N TYR A 220 9.57 -42.38 19.50
CA TYR A 220 8.77 -41.33 18.86
C TYR A 220 7.39 -41.80 18.37
N ARG A 221 7.26 -43.07 17.94
CA ARG A 221 5.97 -43.67 17.58
C ARG A 221 4.98 -43.71 18.74
N ASP A 222 5.48 -43.90 19.96
CA ASP A 222 4.65 -43.84 21.18
C ASP A 222 4.14 -42.42 21.44
N TYR A 223 5.02 -41.43 21.21
CA TYR A 223 4.64 -40.02 21.28
C TYR A 223 3.57 -39.66 20.24
N ALA A 224 3.74 -40.10 18.99
CA ALA A 224 2.76 -39.87 17.92
C ALA A 224 1.37 -40.43 18.28
N LEU A 225 1.32 -41.67 18.78
CA LEU A 225 0.07 -42.30 19.22
C LEU A 225 -0.56 -41.56 20.41
N TRP A 226 0.24 -41.19 21.41
CA TRP A 226 -0.21 -40.42 22.57
C TRP A 226 -0.79 -39.07 22.17
N GLN A 227 -0.05 -38.30 21.35
CA GLN A 227 -0.44 -36.97 20.88
C GLN A 227 -1.80 -37.02 20.18
N ARG A 228 -1.98 -37.94 19.23
CA ARG A 228 -3.24 -38.09 18.49
C ARG A 228 -4.39 -38.50 19.39
N SER A 229 -4.17 -39.51 20.23
CA SER A 229 -5.21 -40.02 21.13
C SER A 229 -5.72 -38.94 22.08
N TRP A 230 -4.83 -38.07 22.56
CA TRP A 230 -5.19 -36.97 23.44
C TRP A 230 -5.91 -35.83 22.69
N LEU A 231 -5.36 -35.39 21.56
CA LEU A 231 -5.95 -34.29 20.76
C LEU A 231 -7.34 -34.65 20.21
N GLU A 232 -7.51 -35.85 19.66
CA GLU A 232 -8.79 -36.32 19.09
C GLU A 232 -9.87 -36.51 20.17
N ALA A 233 -9.49 -36.70 21.42
CA ALA A 233 -10.40 -36.90 22.56
C ALA A 233 -10.96 -35.58 23.15
N GLY A 234 -10.84 -34.45 22.45
CA GLY A 234 -11.46 -33.18 22.84
C GLY A 234 -10.49 -32.06 23.21
N GLU A 235 -9.19 -32.35 23.31
CA GLU A 235 -8.17 -31.33 23.60
C GLU A 235 -7.93 -30.41 22.40
N ARG A 236 -8.00 -30.95 21.17
CA ARG A 236 -7.89 -30.16 19.93
C ARG A 236 -8.88 -28.99 19.95
N GLU A 237 -10.13 -29.25 20.29
CA GLU A 237 -11.20 -28.24 20.33
C GLU A 237 -10.96 -27.19 21.42
N ARG A 238 -10.43 -27.58 22.59
CA ARG A 238 -10.08 -26.66 23.67
C ARG A 238 -8.97 -25.70 23.24
N GLN A 239 -7.87 -26.23 22.68
CA GLN A 239 -6.76 -25.41 22.22
C GLN A 239 -7.16 -24.55 21.02
N LEU A 240 -7.98 -25.09 20.11
CA LEU A 240 -8.51 -24.32 19.00
C LEU A 240 -9.40 -23.15 19.44
N GLY A 241 -10.21 -23.34 20.48
CA GLY A 241 -11.02 -22.28 21.08
C GLY A 241 -10.17 -21.10 21.55
N TYR A 242 -9.07 -21.39 22.26
CA TYR A 242 -8.11 -20.36 22.68
C TYR A 242 -7.50 -19.63 21.48
N TRP A 243 -6.99 -20.35 20.48
CA TRP A 243 -6.31 -19.71 19.35
C TRP A 243 -7.25 -18.87 18.48
N ARG A 244 -8.53 -19.28 18.34
CA ARG A 244 -9.56 -18.46 17.67
C ARG A 244 -9.81 -17.15 18.41
N GLU A 245 -9.92 -17.20 19.73
CA GLU A 245 -10.08 -16.00 20.56
C GLU A 245 -8.86 -15.08 20.45
N GLN A 246 -7.65 -15.64 20.50
CA GLN A 246 -6.41 -14.85 20.44
C GLN A 246 -6.15 -14.22 19.07
N LEU A 247 -6.47 -14.90 17.97
CA LEU A 247 -6.16 -14.43 16.61
C LEU A 247 -7.30 -13.64 15.96
N GLY A 248 -8.53 -13.82 16.45
CA GLY A 248 -9.73 -13.20 15.89
C GLY A 248 -10.03 -13.65 14.46
N ASP A 249 -10.96 -12.96 13.80
CA ASP A 249 -11.42 -13.32 12.45
C ASP A 249 -10.65 -12.59 11.34
N GLU A 250 -10.03 -11.45 11.66
CA GLU A 250 -9.26 -10.66 10.69
C GLU A 250 -7.80 -11.07 10.70
N HIS A 251 -7.19 -11.16 9.51
CA HIS A 251 -5.79 -11.56 9.36
C HIS A 251 -5.06 -10.67 8.35
N PRO A 252 -4.77 -9.41 8.72
CA PRO A 252 -4.13 -8.47 7.82
C PRO A 252 -2.71 -8.91 7.46
N LEU A 253 -2.32 -8.65 6.21
CA LEU A 253 -0.95 -8.79 5.74
C LEU A 253 -0.09 -7.72 6.42
N LEU A 254 1.08 -8.11 6.92
CA LEU A 254 2.09 -7.18 7.43
C LEU A 254 2.71 -6.41 6.25
N GLU A 255 2.61 -5.09 6.26
CA GLU A 255 3.16 -4.20 5.25
C GLU A 255 4.66 -3.98 5.50
N LEU A 256 5.46 -4.95 5.04
CA LEU A 256 6.92 -4.87 5.11
C LEU A 256 7.48 -3.88 4.07
N PRO A 257 8.66 -3.29 4.32
CA PRO A 257 9.34 -2.38 3.39
C PRO A 257 9.99 -3.17 2.24
N THR A 258 9.20 -3.90 1.45
CA THR A 258 9.73 -4.70 0.35
C THR A 258 10.23 -3.79 -0.78
N ASP A 259 11.33 -4.23 -1.40
CA ASP A 259 11.95 -3.58 -2.56
C ASP A 259 11.25 -3.98 -3.86
N ARG A 260 10.55 -5.13 -3.83
CA ARG A 260 9.88 -5.77 -4.96
C ARG A 260 8.43 -6.15 -4.61
N PRO A 261 7.54 -6.34 -5.60
CA PRO A 261 6.20 -6.83 -5.34
C PRO A 261 6.26 -8.30 -4.92
N TYR A 262 5.22 -8.78 -4.23
CA TYR A 262 5.10 -10.20 -3.97
C TYR A 262 4.99 -10.99 -5.29
N PRO A 263 5.80 -12.04 -5.49
CA PRO A 263 5.69 -12.90 -6.66
C PRO A 263 4.40 -13.73 -6.57
N ALA A 264 3.84 -14.12 -7.72
CA ALA A 264 2.68 -15.02 -7.75
C ALA A 264 3.01 -16.40 -7.12
N GLN A 265 4.26 -16.85 -7.28
CA GLN A 265 4.83 -18.05 -6.67
C GLN A 265 6.23 -17.72 -6.15
N PRO A 266 6.48 -17.83 -4.83
CA PRO A 266 7.80 -17.61 -4.24
C PRO A 266 8.83 -18.62 -4.74
N SER A 267 10.06 -18.18 -4.97
CA SER A 267 11.18 -19.05 -5.31
C SER A 267 11.72 -19.84 -4.11
N HIS A 268 11.37 -19.40 -2.89
CA HIS A 268 11.92 -19.86 -1.61
C HIS A 268 13.45 -19.68 -1.47
N LEU A 269 14.07 -18.94 -2.39
CA LEU A 269 15.46 -18.53 -2.28
C LEU A 269 15.60 -17.42 -1.24
N GLY A 270 16.58 -17.58 -0.38
CA GLY A 270 16.90 -16.61 0.64
C GLY A 270 18.39 -16.43 0.85
N GLU A 271 18.71 -15.24 1.36
CA GLU A 271 20.02 -14.89 1.86
C GLU A 271 19.96 -14.65 3.37
N ARG A 272 21.12 -14.56 4.00
CA ARG A 272 21.25 -14.46 5.46
C ARG A 272 22.28 -13.40 5.82
N LEU A 273 21.84 -12.37 6.53
CA LEU A 273 22.69 -11.34 7.12
C LEU A 273 22.96 -11.67 8.59
N GLU A 274 24.22 -11.88 8.96
CA GLU A 274 24.62 -12.19 10.33
C GLU A 274 25.13 -10.95 11.07
N LEU A 275 24.84 -10.88 12.37
CA LEU A 275 25.31 -9.82 13.27
C LEU A 275 25.69 -10.39 14.63
N THR A 276 26.77 -9.84 15.19
CA THR A 276 27.23 -10.15 16.54
C THR A 276 26.92 -8.98 17.46
N LEU A 277 26.23 -9.24 18.57
CA LEU A 277 26.02 -8.28 19.63
C LEU A 277 27.13 -8.42 20.67
N ASP A 278 27.63 -7.28 21.16
CA ASP A 278 28.69 -7.26 22.15
C ASP A 278 28.23 -7.88 23.49
N ALA A 279 29.19 -8.40 24.25
CA ALA A 279 28.91 -9.09 25.50
C ALA A 279 28.23 -8.18 26.54
N GLY A 280 28.54 -6.88 26.51
CA GLY A 280 27.92 -5.88 27.39
C GLY A 280 26.42 -5.75 27.14
N LEU A 281 26.00 -5.59 25.88
CA LEU A 281 24.59 -5.49 25.52
C LEU A 281 23.82 -6.78 25.85
N ARG A 282 24.44 -7.95 25.68
CA ARG A 282 23.82 -9.22 26.10
C ARG A 282 23.53 -9.23 27.61
N GLU A 283 24.49 -8.81 28.43
CA GLU A 283 24.31 -8.76 29.88
C GLU A 283 23.23 -7.75 30.29
N ASP A 284 23.23 -6.56 29.68
CA ASP A 284 22.19 -5.54 29.91
C ASP A 284 20.79 -6.08 29.55
N LEU A 285 20.66 -6.80 28.43
CA LEU A 285 19.40 -7.42 28.01
C LEU A 285 18.96 -8.55 28.97
N LYS A 286 19.90 -9.35 29.48
CA LYS A 286 19.60 -10.38 30.50
C LYS A 286 19.15 -9.74 31.81
N GLN A 287 19.82 -8.68 32.22
CA GLN A 287 19.44 -7.93 33.41
C GLN A 287 18.04 -7.33 33.26
N LEU A 288 17.73 -6.74 32.09
CA LEU A 288 16.40 -6.23 31.77
C LEU A 288 15.33 -7.34 31.84
N ALA A 289 15.61 -8.50 31.23
CA ALA A 289 14.72 -9.64 31.29
C ALA A 289 14.45 -10.08 32.74
N GLN A 290 15.49 -10.17 33.56
CA GLN A 290 15.39 -10.52 34.97
C GLN A 290 14.57 -9.50 35.78
N GLN A 291 14.82 -8.20 35.58
CA GLN A 291 14.10 -7.12 36.28
C GLN A 291 12.59 -7.13 36.00
N HIS A 292 12.19 -7.54 34.80
CA HIS A 292 10.78 -7.63 34.40
C HIS A 292 10.17 -9.03 34.56
N GLY A 293 10.94 -10.02 35.05
CA GLY A 293 10.47 -11.39 35.24
C GLY A 293 10.13 -12.12 33.93
N VAL A 294 10.81 -11.78 32.84
CA VAL A 294 10.61 -12.37 31.51
C VAL A 294 11.88 -13.06 31.01
N THR A 295 11.81 -13.77 29.89
CA THR A 295 13.00 -14.40 29.28
C THR A 295 13.71 -13.43 28.34
N LEU A 296 15.00 -13.67 28.07
CA LEU A 296 15.74 -12.94 27.04
C LEU A 296 15.03 -13.01 25.67
N SER A 297 14.50 -14.19 25.31
CA SER A 297 13.69 -14.39 24.11
C SER A 297 12.49 -13.44 24.03
N THR A 298 11.77 -13.22 25.13
CA THR A 298 10.65 -12.27 25.19
C THR A 298 11.11 -10.83 24.94
N VAL A 299 12.27 -10.42 25.48
CA VAL A 299 12.84 -9.08 25.22
C VAL A 299 13.20 -8.91 23.75
N LEU A 300 13.92 -9.87 23.17
CA LEU A 300 14.34 -9.83 21.77
C LEU A 300 13.14 -9.78 20.82
N LEU A 301 12.11 -10.59 21.08
CA LEU A 301 10.85 -10.58 20.33
C LEU A 301 10.11 -9.24 20.47
N ALA A 302 10.07 -8.65 21.67
CA ALA A 302 9.41 -7.35 21.88
C ALA A 302 10.07 -6.24 21.07
N VAL A 303 11.40 -6.23 21.03
CA VAL A 303 12.16 -5.27 20.22
C VAL A 303 11.96 -5.52 18.73
N PHE A 304 11.94 -6.78 18.30
CA PHE A 304 11.63 -7.12 16.89
C PHE A 304 10.22 -6.66 16.49
N LYS A 305 9.20 -6.89 17.33
CA LYS A 305 7.84 -6.39 17.08
C LYS A 305 7.76 -4.87 17.06
N THR A 306 8.54 -4.19 17.89
CA THR A 306 8.64 -2.73 17.89
C THR A 306 9.22 -2.22 16.57
N LEU A 307 10.27 -2.87 16.05
CA LEU A 307 10.83 -2.56 14.73
C LEU A 307 9.78 -2.70 13.62
N LEU A 308 9.06 -3.83 13.59
CA LEU A 308 8.03 -4.09 12.59
C LEU A 308 6.90 -3.06 12.64
N TYR A 309 6.49 -2.65 13.85
CA TYR A 309 5.54 -1.55 14.04
C TYR A 309 6.06 -0.24 13.46
N ARG A 310 7.31 0.15 13.74
CA ARG A 310 7.88 1.42 13.25
C ARG A 310 7.99 1.47 11.73
N TYR A 311 8.18 0.33 11.06
CA TYR A 311 8.26 0.26 9.61
C TYR A 311 6.91 0.19 8.89
N SER A 312 5.94 -0.52 9.49
CA SER A 312 4.63 -0.78 8.88
C SER A 312 3.55 0.22 9.30
N GLY A 313 3.69 0.85 10.45
CA GLY A 313 2.64 1.63 11.12
C GLY A 313 1.48 0.76 11.65
N GLN A 314 1.56 -0.57 11.57
CA GLN A 314 0.44 -1.46 11.95
C GLN A 314 0.46 -1.80 13.43
N THR A 315 -0.67 -1.63 14.11
CA THR A 315 -0.82 -1.87 15.56
C THR A 315 -1.10 -3.33 15.93
N ASP A 316 -1.44 -4.20 14.97
CA ASP A 316 -1.67 -5.65 15.18
C ASP A 316 -0.52 -6.42 14.52
N ILE A 317 0.48 -6.79 15.33
CA ILE A 317 1.72 -7.43 14.84
C ILE A 317 1.72 -8.91 15.20
N ARG A 318 1.84 -9.74 14.16
CA ARG A 318 1.87 -11.20 14.24
C ARG A 318 3.20 -11.75 13.77
N VAL A 319 3.81 -12.55 14.63
CA VAL A 319 5.10 -13.17 14.38
C VAL A 319 4.97 -14.67 14.58
N GLY A 320 5.41 -15.46 13.61
CA GLY A 320 5.54 -16.90 13.74
C GLY A 320 6.67 -17.24 14.72
N GLY A 321 6.39 -17.98 15.77
CA GLY A 321 7.38 -18.48 16.72
C GLY A 321 7.61 -19.97 16.53
N LEU A 322 8.86 -20.40 16.49
CA LEU A 322 9.22 -21.81 16.55
C LEU A 322 9.33 -22.26 18.01
N ILE A 323 8.71 -23.40 18.32
CA ILE A 323 8.81 -24.03 19.64
C ILE A 323 9.33 -25.45 19.51
N ALA A 324 10.15 -25.87 20.47
CA ALA A 324 10.67 -27.24 20.51
C ALA A 324 9.59 -28.29 20.80
N ASN A 325 8.50 -27.89 21.47
CA ASN A 325 7.37 -28.75 21.85
C ASN A 325 7.80 -30.01 22.66
N ARG A 326 8.81 -29.85 23.53
CA ARG A 326 9.35 -30.88 24.43
C ARG A 326 9.08 -30.47 25.87
N ASN A 327 7.83 -30.60 26.28
CA ASN A 327 7.35 -30.18 27.61
C ASN A 327 7.38 -31.32 28.65
N ARG A 328 8.02 -32.46 28.34
CA ARG A 328 8.03 -33.67 29.17
C ARG A 328 9.40 -34.32 29.25
N SER A 329 9.71 -34.84 30.44
CA SER A 329 10.94 -35.61 30.69
C SER A 329 11.12 -36.80 29.73
N GLU A 330 10.02 -37.45 29.34
CA GLU A 330 10.02 -38.58 28.43
C GLU A 330 10.40 -38.19 26.99
N THR A 331 10.28 -36.91 26.63
CA THR A 331 10.60 -36.38 25.29
C THR A 331 11.97 -35.72 25.22
N GLU A 332 12.57 -35.31 26.34
CA GLU A 332 13.85 -34.57 26.37
C GLU A 332 15.02 -35.35 25.76
N GLY A 333 15.05 -36.67 25.93
CA GLY A 333 16.10 -37.56 25.41
C GLY A 333 15.76 -38.27 24.10
N LEU A 334 14.63 -37.94 23.44
CA LEU A 334 14.22 -38.61 22.21
C LEU A 334 14.74 -37.90 20.96
N VAL A 335 15.19 -38.69 19.98
CA VAL A 335 15.38 -38.21 18.61
C VAL A 335 14.02 -38.25 17.89
N GLY A 336 13.66 -37.15 17.21
CA GLY A 336 12.39 -37.03 16.50
C GLY A 336 12.05 -35.59 16.11
N PHE A 337 10.99 -35.40 15.32
CA PHE A 337 10.55 -34.06 14.89
C PHE A 337 9.44 -33.53 15.80
N PHE A 338 9.77 -32.68 16.77
CA PHE A 338 8.78 -32.14 17.71
C PHE A 338 8.35 -30.70 17.38
N VAL A 339 9.13 -29.99 16.57
CA VAL A 339 8.94 -28.56 16.29
C VAL A 339 7.52 -28.25 15.83
N ASN A 340 6.92 -27.25 16.47
CA ASN A 340 5.64 -26.70 16.07
C ASN A 340 5.76 -25.17 15.87
N THR A 341 4.81 -24.60 15.14
CA THR A 341 4.76 -23.16 14.86
C THR A 341 3.59 -22.53 15.61
N GLN A 342 3.84 -21.44 16.32
CA GLN A 342 2.83 -20.65 17.00
C GLN A 342 2.72 -19.25 16.39
N VAL A 343 1.53 -18.65 16.43
CA VAL A 343 1.33 -17.27 15.99
C VAL A 343 1.26 -16.37 17.21
N LEU A 344 2.34 -15.62 17.46
CA LEU A 344 2.40 -14.68 18.57
C LEU A 344 1.85 -13.34 18.09
N ARG A 345 0.59 -13.05 18.41
CA ARG A 345 -0.07 -11.76 18.14
C ARG A 345 0.18 -10.76 19.28
N SER A 346 0.38 -9.49 18.94
CA SER A 346 0.41 -8.40 19.91
C SER A 346 -0.29 -7.18 19.35
N GLN A 347 -1.05 -6.50 20.20
CA GLN A 347 -1.72 -5.25 19.87
C GLN A 347 -1.18 -4.13 20.75
N PHE A 348 -0.61 -3.10 20.12
CA PHE A 348 -0.02 -1.97 20.82
C PHE A 348 0.04 -0.76 19.89
N THR A 349 0.25 0.42 20.48
CA THR A 349 0.44 1.69 19.76
C THR A 349 1.77 2.30 20.16
N ALA A 350 2.22 3.35 19.47
CA ALA A 350 3.43 4.07 19.85
C ALA A 350 3.39 4.63 21.28
N GLN A 351 2.21 4.92 21.83
CA GLN A 351 2.00 5.40 23.20
C GLN A 351 2.18 4.31 24.28
N THR A 352 2.30 3.03 23.89
CA THR A 352 2.50 1.92 24.81
C THR A 352 3.91 1.99 25.41
N PRO A 353 4.10 1.92 26.73
CA PRO A 353 5.43 1.76 27.32
C PRO A 353 6.04 0.40 26.95
N PHE A 354 7.34 0.34 26.66
CA PHE A 354 7.99 -0.93 26.29
C PHE A 354 7.81 -2.02 27.37
N SER A 355 7.90 -1.66 28.65
CA SER A 355 7.67 -2.58 29.77
C SER A 355 6.26 -3.19 29.80
N ASP A 356 5.24 -2.52 29.27
CA ASP A 356 3.87 -3.06 29.17
C ASP A 356 3.76 -4.04 28.01
N LEU A 357 4.45 -3.78 26.89
CA LEU A 357 4.59 -4.74 25.80
C LEU A 357 5.28 -6.02 26.28
N LEU A 358 6.36 -5.93 27.07
CA LEU A 358 7.01 -7.10 27.68
C LEU A 358 6.05 -7.92 28.53
N ARG A 359 5.25 -7.26 29.38
CA ARG A 359 4.28 -7.93 30.25
C ARG A 359 3.19 -8.64 29.45
N SER A 360 2.64 -7.96 28.44
CA SER A 360 1.62 -8.52 27.54
C SER A 360 2.17 -9.71 26.75
N LEU A 361 3.38 -9.60 26.21
CA LEU A 361 4.05 -10.70 25.51
C LEU A 361 4.31 -11.88 26.42
N HIS A 362 4.77 -11.66 27.65
CA HIS A 362 4.98 -12.73 28.61
C HIS A 362 3.67 -13.48 28.91
N GLN A 363 2.57 -12.75 29.15
CA GLN A 363 1.24 -13.33 29.36
C GLN A 363 0.78 -14.12 28.13
N ALA A 364 0.95 -13.56 26.93
CA ALA A 364 0.62 -14.23 25.68
C ALA A 364 1.47 -15.49 25.45
N SER A 365 2.77 -15.46 25.78
CA SER A 365 3.66 -16.62 25.69
C SER A 365 3.26 -17.73 26.66
N VAL A 366 2.87 -17.40 27.91
CA VAL A 366 2.37 -18.39 28.87
C VAL A 366 1.07 -19.03 28.37
N GLY A 367 0.14 -18.21 27.87
CA GLY A 367 -1.09 -18.71 27.26
C GLY A 367 -0.81 -19.60 26.05
N ALA A 368 0.10 -19.18 25.16
CA ALA A 368 0.49 -19.95 23.99
C ALA A 368 1.19 -21.28 24.35
N GLN A 369 2.02 -21.30 25.40
CA GLN A 369 2.64 -22.52 25.93
C GLN A 369 1.62 -23.54 26.46
N ALA A 370 0.51 -23.08 27.07
CA ALA A 370 -0.57 -23.95 27.53
C ALA A 370 -1.45 -24.52 26.39
N HIS A 371 -1.22 -24.08 25.15
CA HIS A 371 -1.95 -24.50 23.95
C HIS A 371 -0.98 -24.81 22.80
N GLN A 372 0.22 -25.28 23.14
CA GLN A 372 1.33 -25.43 22.20
C GLN A 372 1.26 -26.69 21.32
N ASP A 373 0.42 -27.65 21.73
CA ASP A 373 0.32 -28.96 21.09
C ASP A 373 -0.58 -28.94 19.84
N LEU A 374 -1.42 -27.90 19.68
CA LEU A 374 -2.26 -27.74 18.50
C LEU A 374 -1.39 -27.58 17.24
N PRO A 375 -1.54 -28.44 16.23
CA PRO A 375 -0.78 -28.31 14.98
C PRO A 375 -1.14 -27.02 14.25
N PHE A 376 -0.13 -26.32 13.71
CA PHE A 376 -0.33 -25.10 12.94
C PHE A 376 -1.32 -25.28 11.76
N ASP A 377 -1.28 -26.42 11.07
CA ASP A 377 -2.18 -26.68 9.94
C ASP A 377 -3.65 -26.80 10.38
N ALA A 378 -3.89 -27.34 11.58
CA ALA A 378 -5.24 -27.41 12.16
C ALA A 378 -5.79 -26.01 12.49
N LEU A 379 -4.90 -25.06 12.81
CA LEU A 379 -5.26 -23.67 13.02
C LEU A 379 -5.62 -22.97 11.70
N ILE A 380 -4.85 -23.18 10.63
CA ILE A 380 -5.16 -22.67 9.29
C ILE A 380 -6.50 -23.24 8.81
N GLU A 381 -6.72 -24.55 8.93
CA GLU A 381 -7.97 -25.22 8.54
C GLU A 381 -9.18 -24.59 9.24
N ALA A 382 -9.03 -24.27 10.52
CA ALA A 382 -10.12 -23.81 11.36
C ALA A 382 -10.41 -22.31 11.27
N LEU A 383 -9.41 -21.48 10.91
CA LEU A 383 -9.55 -20.03 10.71
C LEU A 383 -9.89 -19.68 9.25
N GLN A 384 -9.55 -20.56 8.30
CA GLN A 384 -9.78 -20.35 6.87
C GLN A 384 -9.32 -18.95 6.39
N PRO A 385 -8.08 -18.54 6.67
CA PRO A 385 -7.57 -17.26 6.19
C PRO A 385 -7.62 -17.20 4.65
N GLN A 386 -7.68 -15.99 4.10
CA GLN A 386 -7.61 -15.78 2.65
C GLN A 386 -6.39 -16.51 2.09
N ARG A 387 -6.63 -17.48 1.20
CA ARG A 387 -5.55 -18.30 0.65
C ARG A 387 -4.82 -17.50 -0.42
N SER A 388 -3.50 -17.48 -0.31
CA SER A 388 -2.58 -16.88 -1.27
C SER A 388 -1.48 -17.89 -1.58
N GLN A 389 -1.06 -17.97 -2.84
CA GLN A 389 0.14 -18.73 -3.21
C GLN A 389 1.41 -17.87 -3.03
N SER A 390 1.27 -16.55 -2.85
CA SER A 390 2.37 -15.59 -2.80
C SER A 390 3.02 -15.41 -1.43
N HIS A 391 2.32 -15.74 -0.34
CA HIS A 391 2.82 -15.50 1.02
C HIS A 391 2.17 -16.45 2.02
N THR A 392 2.82 -16.59 3.18
CA THR A 392 2.36 -17.45 4.27
C THR A 392 1.09 -16.90 4.94
N PRO A 393 0.15 -17.77 5.34
CA PRO A 393 -1.07 -17.35 6.03
C PRO A 393 -0.78 -16.97 7.50
N LEU A 394 -1.57 -16.03 8.04
CA LEU A 394 -1.58 -15.57 9.44
C LEU A 394 -0.39 -14.71 9.91
N PHE A 395 0.81 -14.87 9.34
CA PHE A 395 1.99 -14.04 9.60
C PHE A 395 2.96 -14.08 8.42
N GLN A 396 3.80 -13.06 8.27
CA GLN A 396 4.80 -12.94 7.20
C GLN A 396 6.24 -13.11 7.71
N VAL A 397 6.43 -12.92 9.02
CA VAL A 397 7.74 -12.91 9.66
C VAL A 397 7.85 -13.93 10.78
N MET A 398 9.04 -14.48 10.95
CA MET A 398 9.34 -15.50 11.96
C MET A 398 10.41 -15.04 12.95
N PHE A 399 10.34 -15.58 14.16
CA PHE A 399 11.32 -15.37 15.22
C PHE A 399 11.69 -16.69 15.89
N ASN A 400 12.99 -16.87 16.12
CA ASN A 400 13.54 -18.03 16.79
C ASN A 400 14.69 -17.61 17.72
N HIS A 401 14.75 -18.23 18.90
CA HIS A 401 15.82 -17.99 19.88
C HIS A 401 16.36 -19.31 20.42
N GLN A 402 17.66 -19.53 20.22
CA GLN A 402 18.38 -20.70 20.72
C GLN A 402 19.15 -20.31 21.98
N PRO A 403 18.74 -20.77 23.17
CA PRO A 403 19.48 -20.50 24.40
C PRO A 403 20.83 -21.23 24.38
N LEU A 404 21.74 -20.85 25.29
CA LEU A 404 23.01 -21.56 25.46
C LEU A 404 22.75 -22.95 26.07
N VAL A 405 22.80 -24.02 25.27
CA VAL A 405 22.45 -25.38 25.74
C VAL A 405 23.69 -26.17 26.22
N THR A 406 24.84 -26.11 25.53
CA THR A 406 26.15 -26.64 25.98
C THR A 406 27.24 -26.14 25.02
N ASP A 407 28.37 -25.65 25.53
CA ASP A 407 29.49 -25.16 24.70
C ASP A 407 30.27 -26.34 24.10
N LEU A 408 29.87 -26.75 22.89
CA LEU A 408 30.53 -27.80 22.11
C LEU A 408 31.75 -27.28 21.33
N ASN A 409 32.22 -26.04 21.54
CA ASN A 409 33.28 -25.48 20.71
C ASN A 409 34.65 -26.14 20.90
N ASP A 410 34.92 -26.72 22.09
CA ASP A 410 36.17 -27.44 22.37
C ASP A 410 36.00 -28.52 23.45
N VAL A 411 35.24 -29.58 23.15
CA VAL A 411 35.09 -30.72 24.06
C VAL A 411 36.25 -31.68 23.85
N ARG A 412 37.01 -31.95 24.91
CA ARG A 412 38.07 -32.96 24.90
C ARG A 412 37.56 -34.25 25.54
N LEU A 413 37.56 -35.33 24.75
CA LEU A 413 37.21 -36.68 25.22
C LEU A 413 38.38 -37.31 26.00
N ASP A 414 38.09 -38.31 26.83
CA ASP A 414 39.12 -39.02 27.62
C ASP A 414 40.12 -39.75 26.72
N CYS A 415 39.67 -40.22 25.55
CA CYS A 415 40.52 -40.79 24.51
C CYS A 415 41.49 -39.79 23.85
N GLY A 416 41.39 -38.50 24.17
CA GLY A 416 42.25 -37.43 23.67
C GLY A 416 41.73 -36.73 22.41
N LEU A 417 40.67 -37.23 21.78
CA LEU A 417 40.02 -36.59 20.64
C LEU A 417 39.33 -35.29 21.08
N ARG A 418 39.56 -34.20 20.34
CA ARG A 418 38.87 -32.93 20.50
C ARG A 418 37.73 -32.85 19.49
N VAL A 419 36.54 -32.53 19.99
CA VAL A 419 35.31 -32.39 19.22
C VAL A 419 34.87 -30.93 19.30
N GLY A 420 34.70 -30.30 18.16
CA GLY A 420 34.33 -28.88 18.07
C GLY A 420 33.46 -28.59 16.86
N TYR A 421 32.61 -27.57 16.91
CA TYR A 421 32.02 -27.05 15.68
C TYR A 421 33.08 -26.40 14.78
N LEU A 422 32.81 -26.33 13.48
CA LEU A 422 33.63 -25.55 12.55
C LEU A 422 33.48 -24.06 12.85
N SER A 423 34.57 -23.30 12.74
CA SER A 423 34.53 -21.84 12.85
C SER A 423 33.73 -21.22 11.70
N ALA A 424 33.24 -19.98 11.88
CA ALA A 424 32.53 -19.23 10.85
C ALA A 424 33.35 -19.07 9.57
N GLU A 425 34.66 -18.84 9.68
CA GLU A 425 35.60 -18.74 8.55
C GLU A 425 35.68 -20.06 7.76
N GLN A 426 35.67 -21.19 8.47
CA GLN A 426 35.64 -22.54 7.89
C GLN A 426 34.26 -22.98 7.40
N LEU A 427 33.23 -22.15 7.57
CA LEU A 427 31.88 -22.34 7.02
C LEU A 427 31.59 -21.36 5.87
N ALA A 428 32.28 -20.22 5.80
CA ALA A 428 32.05 -19.11 4.87
C ALA A 428 32.11 -19.50 3.38
N GLY A 429 32.83 -20.56 3.01
CA GLY A 429 32.90 -21.08 1.64
C GLY A 429 31.79 -22.06 1.22
N SER A 430 30.89 -22.44 2.14
CA SER A 430 29.90 -23.51 1.89
C SER A 430 28.69 -23.10 1.03
N ARG A 431 28.54 -21.80 0.67
CA ARG A 431 27.38 -21.23 -0.05
C ARG A 431 26.08 -21.94 0.31
N ARG A 432 25.63 -21.79 1.56
CA ARG A 432 24.26 -22.18 1.93
C ARG A 432 23.31 -21.26 1.16
N GLN A 433 22.67 -21.76 0.11
CA GLN A 433 21.38 -21.21 -0.29
C GLN A 433 20.46 -21.43 0.91
N HIS A 434 20.07 -20.35 1.58
CA HIS A 434 19.16 -20.45 2.71
C HIS A 434 17.76 -20.56 2.14
N ALA A 435 17.00 -21.57 2.57
CA ALA A 435 15.59 -21.63 2.22
C ALA A 435 14.84 -20.55 3.02
N ALA A 436 14.25 -19.57 2.33
CA ALA A 436 13.36 -18.58 2.92
C ALA A 436 11.93 -19.16 2.97
N THR A 437 11.58 -19.73 4.12
CA THR A 437 10.22 -20.30 4.35
C THR A 437 9.21 -19.24 4.81
N SER A 438 9.67 -18.02 5.09
CA SER A 438 8.92 -16.81 5.38
C SER A 438 9.59 -15.61 4.71
N ASP A 439 8.89 -14.48 4.64
CA ASP A 439 9.41 -13.27 3.99
C ASP A 439 10.68 -12.75 4.71
N LEU A 440 10.65 -12.77 6.05
CA LEU A 440 11.77 -12.41 6.92
C LEU A 440 11.78 -13.25 8.20
N MET A 441 12.93 -13.78 8.57
CA MET A 441 13.13 -14.54 9.81
C MET A 441 14.28 -13.94 10.62
N LEU A 442 14.06 -13.70 11.90
CA LEU A 442 15.09 -13.34 12.87
C LEU A 442 15.44 -14.56 13.74
N ASP A 443 16.62 -15.13 13.51
CA ASP A 443 17.24 -16.11 14.40
C ASP A 443 18.16 -15.40 15.39
N THR A 444 18.10 -15.81 16.65
CA THR A 444 19.06 -15.39 17.67
C THR A 444 19.62 -16.60 18.39
N ARG A 445 20.90 -16.58 18.75
CA ARG A 445 21.53 -17.66 19.52
C ARG A 445 22.55 -17.13 20.51
N GLU A 446 22.61 -17.74 21.68
CA GLU A 446 23.68 -17.48 22.65
C GLU A 446 24.84 -18.44 22.41
N GLU A 447 26.06 -17.91 22.35
CA GLU A 447 27.28 -18.69 22.19
C GLU A 447 28.41 -18.04 23.00
N GLY A 448 28.92 -18.76 24.00
CA GLY A 448 29.85 -18.22 25.00
C GLY A 448 29.31 -16.96 25.68
N GLU A 449 30.09 -15.88 25.62
CA GLU A 449 29.72 -14.56 26.15
C GLU A 449 28.99 -13.65 25.15
N GLN A 450 28.72 -14.12 23.94
CA GLN A 450 28.14 -13.33 22.86
C GLN A 450 26.69 -13.72 22.57
N LEU A 451 25.95 -12.78 21.99
CA LEU A 451 24.63 -13.01 21.41
C LEU A 451 24.73 -12.77 19.91
N PHE A 452 24.45 -13.81 19.13
CA PHE A 452 24.41 -13.73 17.68
C PHE A 452 22.96 -13.56 17.23
N ALA A 453 22.77 -12.79 16.17
CA ALA A 453 21.50 -12.67 15.49
C ALA A 453 21.71 -12.77 13.97
N ALA A 454 20.68 -13.20 13.27
CA ALA A 454 20.73 -13.26 11.82
C ALA A 454 19.34 -13.06 11.22
N PHE A 455 19.31 -12.25 10.17
CA PHE A 455 18.12 -12.02 9.36
C PHE A 455 18.22 -12.88 8.11
N THR A 456 17.36 -13.88 7.99
CA THR A 456 17.16 -14.64 6.76
C THR A 456 15.97 -14.05 6.01
N TYR A 457 16.15 -13.68 4.75
CA TYR A 457 15.15 -12.92 3.98
C TYR A 457 14.96 -13.51 2.58
N ALA A 458 13.75 -13.38 2.04
CA ALA A 458 13.43 -13.79 0.68
C ALA A 458 14.00 -12.78 -0.33
N THR A 459 14.88 -13.25 -1.24
CA THR A 459 15.51 -12.41 -2.27
C THR A 459 14.53 -11.93 -3.34
N ASP A 460 13.37 -12.58 -3.44
CA ASP A 460 12.26 -12.13 -4.29
C ASP A 460 11.67 -10.80 -3.81
N LEU A 461 11.87 -10.43 -2.54
CA LEU A 461 11.23 -9.28 -1.89
C LEU A 461 12.22 -8.20 -1.45
N PHE A 462 13.40 -8.59 -0.97
CA PHE A 462 14.33 -7.70 -0.29
C PHE A 462 15.72 -7.70 -0.90
N ASP A 463 16.35 -6.53 -0.85
CA ASP A 463 17.77 -6.30 -1.06
C ASP A 463 18.53 -6.32 0.27
N GLU A 464 19.81 -6.73 0.21
CA GLU A 464 20.70 -6.79 1.39
C GLU A 464 20.78 -5.43 2.11
N ALA A 465 20.74 -4.32 1.36
CA ALA A 465 20.78 -2.97 1.92
C ALA A 465 19.58 -2.69 2.86
N THR A 466 18.37 -3.10 2.46
CA THR A 466 17.15 -2.94 3.25
C THR A 466 17.23 -3.75 4.55
N ILE A 467 17.73 -4.97 4.47
CA ILE A 467 17.89 -5.84 5.64
C ILE A 467 19.01 -5.35 6.57
N THR A 468 20.08 -4.79 6.01
CA THR A 468 21.17 -4.16 6.77
C THR A 468 20.68 -2.97 7.57
N ALA A 469 19.82 -2.13 6.98
CA ALA A 469 19.18 -1.02 7.70
C ALA A 469 18.30 -1.53 8.84
N LEU A 470 17.41 -2.49 8.58
CA LEU A 470 16.55 -3.11 9.59
C LEU A 470 17.35 -3.70 10.76
N ALA A 471 18.45 -4.41 10.47
CA ALA A 471 19.33 -4.97 11.48
C ALA A 471 20.02 -3.90 12.32
N GLY A 472 20.46 -2.80 11.70
CA GLY A 472 21.05 -1.65 12.36
C GLY A 472 20.05 -0.98 13.32
N HIS A 473 18.82 -0.74 12.85
CA HIS A 473 17.75 -0.15 13.65
C HIS A 473 17.29 -1.07 14.78
N TRP A 474 17.20 -2.38 14.55
CA TRP A 474 16.93 -3.36 15.61
C TRP A 474 17.96 -3.28 16.73
N ARG A 475 19.24 -3.20 16.38
CA ARG A 475 20.35 -3.04 17.35
C ARG A 475 20.27 -1.72 18.11
N ASN A 476 19.85 -0.63 17.47
CA ASN A 476 19.64 0.65 18.16
C ASN A 476 18.52 0.56 19.19
N LEU A 477 17.38 -0.05 18.82
CA LEU A 477 16.28 -0.29 19.75
C LEU A 477 16.68 -1.19 20.92
N LEU A 478 17.48 -2.25 20.69
CA LEU A 478 17.99 -3.09 21.78
C LEU A 478 18.76 -2.28 22.82
N ARG A 479 19.65 -1.37 22.38
CA ARG A 479 20.39 -0.49 23.29
C ARG A 479 19.46 0.47 24.01
N ALA A 480 18.47 1.02 23.31
CA ALA A 480 17.52 1.99 23.88
C ALA A 480 16.66 1.39 25.00
N VAL A 481 16.13 0.18 24.80
CA VAL A 481 15.24 -0.46 25.80
C VAL A 481 15.96 -0.87 27.08
N CYS A 482 17.27 -1.14 27.01
CA CYS A 482 18.09 -1.36 28.21
C CYS A 482 18.24 -0.10 29.06
N GLN A 483 18.29 1.08 28.42
CA GLN A 483 18.48 2.36 29.10
C GLN A 483 17.17 2.93 29.67
N ALA A 484 16.06 2.80 28.92
CA ALA A 484 14.79 3.43 29.25
C ALA A 484 13.57 2.51 29.00
N PRO A 485 13.42 1.39 29.73
CA PRO A 485 12.35 0.40 29.46
C PRO A 485 10.92 0.89 29.74
N ARG A 486 10.76 2.05 30.39
CA ARG A 486 9.46 2.71 30.61
C ARG A 486 9.10 3.74 29.53
N GLN A 487 10.03 4.02 28.61
CA GLN A 487 9.77 4.91 27.49
C GLN A 487 8.73 4.30 26.55
N ARG A 488 7.99 5.17 25.87
CA ARG A 488 6.97 4.79 24.90
C ARG A 488 7.62 4.28 23.62
N LEU A 489 6.97 3.33 22.95
CA LEU A 489 7.52 2.68 21.76
C LEU A 489 7.84 3.66 20.61
N GLY A 490 7.03 4.71 20.42
CA GLY A 490 7.27 5.74 19.40
C GLY A 490 8.52 6.58 19.68
N GLU A 491 8.76 6.90 20.95
CA GLU A 491 9.84 7.77 21.40
C GLU A 491 11.21 7.06 21.47
N LEU A 492 11.24 5.72 21.37
CA LEU A 492 12.51 4.97 21.38
C LEU A 492 13.34 5.33 20.14
N PRO A 493 14.63 5.68 20.31
CA PRO A 493 15.50 6.04 19.20
C PRO A 493 15.76 4.84 18.29
N LEU A 494 15.21 4.94 17.07
CA LEU A 494 15.36 3.95 16.00
C LEU A 494 16.56 4.28 15.10
N LEU A 495 16.61 5.52 14.65
CA LEU A 495 17.59 6.04 13.70
C LEU A 495 18.93 6.34 14.39
N ALA A 496 20.03 6.13 13.67
CA ALA A 496 21.31 6.69 14.10
C ALA A 496 21.31 8.21 13.90
N GLU A 497 22.11 8.96 14.68
CA GLU A 497 22.13 10.43 14.58
C GLU A 497 22.48 10.92 13.17
N ALA A 498 23.43 10.28 12.49
CA ALA A 498 23.79 10.65 11.11
C ALA A 498 22.65 10.43 10.12
N GLU A 499 21.87 9.35 10.28
CA GLU A 499 20.69 9.06 9.46
C GLU A 499 19.57 10.06 9.74
N ARG A 500 19.32 10.35 11.02
CA ARG A 500 18.36 11.38 11.44
C ARG A 500 18.70 12.74 10.83
N GLN A 501 19.96 13.15 10.87
CA GLN A 501 20.41 14.41 10.27
C GLN A 501 20.26 14.43 8.74
N ALA A 502 20.42 13.29 8.06
CA ALA A 502 20.19 13.17 6.62
C ALA A 502 18.71 13.31 6.22
N LEU A 503 17.78 12.90 7.09
CA LEU A 503 16.34 13.02 6.87
C LEU A 503 15.80 14.42 7.22
N LEU A 504 16.52 15.20 8.02
CA LEU A 504 16.13 16.55 8.36
C LEU A 504 16.34 17.50 7.17
N CYS A 505 15.23 18.09 6.69
CA CYS A 505 15.30 19.17 5.71
C CYS A 505 15.81 20.46 6.38
N PRO A 506 16.83 21.14 5.81
CA PRO A 506 17.27 22.42 6.34
C PRO A 506 16.20 23.49 6.16
N VAL A 507 16.17 24.48 7.05
CA VAL A 507 15.34 25.69 6.88
C VAL A 507 16.10 26.65 5.97
N PRO A 508 15.66 26.86 4.72
CA PRO A 508 16.32 27.78 3.81
C PRO A 508 16.01 29.24 4.19
N GLU A 509 16.90 30.16 3.83
CA GLU A 509 16.57 31.57 3.84
C GLU A 509 15.57 31.87 2.73
N VAL A 510 14.37 32.34 3.09
CA VAL A 510 13.32 32.66 2.13
C VAL A 510 13.65 34.02 1.51
N PRO A 511 13.79 34.12 0.17
CA PRO A 511 14.03 35.41 -0.48
C PRO A 511 12.84 36.35 -0.25
N PRO A 512 13.01 37.68 -0.39
CA PRO A 512 11.93 38.63 -0.22
C PRO A 512 10.71 38.27 -1.08
N LEU A 513 9.60 37.93 -0.43
CA LEU A 513 8.34 37.59 -1.10
C LEU A 513 7.64 38.87 -1.55
N VAL A 514 7.29 38.93 -2.83
CA VAL A 514 6.71 40.13 -3.46
C VAL A 514 5.23 39.86 -3.76
N PRO A 515 4.31 40.81 -3.48
CA PRO A 515 2.92 40.65 -3.90
C PRO A 515 2.79 40.43 -5.40
N VAL A 516 2.10 39.36 -5.78
CA VAL A 516 1.97 38.83 -7.15
C VAL A 516 1.62 39.88 -8.20
N GLN A 517 0.74 40.83 -7.89
CA GLN A 517 0.38 41.92 -8.78
C GLN A 517 1.59 42.77 -9.19
N ARG A 518 2.58 42.95 -8.31
CA ARG A 518 3.83 43.68 -8.63
C ARG A 518 4.71 42.90 -9.60
N LEU A 519 4.70 41.57 -9.52
CA LEU A 519 5.43 40.72 -10.47
C LEU A 519 4.84 40.89 -11.88
N PHE A 520 3.52 40.89 -12.00
CA PHE A 520 2.83 41.16 -13.25
C PHE A 520 3.07 42.58 -13.78
N GLU A 521 2.92 43.61 -12.94
CA GLU A 521 3.16 45.02 -13.30
C GLU A 521 4.58 45.25 -13.84
N ALA A 522 5.58 44.63 -13.21
CA ALA A 522 6.96 44.70 -13.68
C ALA A 522 7.14 44.12 -15.09
N ARG A 523 6.40 43.06 -15.44
CA ARG A 523 6.39 42.50 -16.81
C ARG A 523 5.64 43.42 -17.77
N ALA A 524 4.49 43.93 -17.40
CA ALA A 524 3.71 44.85 -18.23
C ALA A 524 4.49 46.13 -18.57
N ALA A 525 5.24 46.67 -17.61
CA ALA A 525 6.08 47.84 -17.82
C ALA A 525 7.28 47.56 -18.77
N ARG A 526 7.85 46.36 -18.71
CA ARG A 526 9.05 46.00 -19.48
C ARG A 526 8.74 45.50 -20.90
N SER A 527 7.62 44.81 -21.08
CA SER A 527 7.27 44.07 -22.31
C SER A 527 5.79 44.24 -22.68
N GLY A 528 5.26 45.46 -22.58
CA GLY A 528 3.83 45.74 -22.73
C GLY A 528 3.18 45.28 -24.05
N GLU A 529 3.92 45.34 -25.16
CA GLU A 529 3.42 44.92 -26.49
C GLU A 529 3.39 43.39 -26.68
N ALA A 530 4.00 42.61 -25.78
CA ALA A 530 3.97 41.16 -25.85
C ALA A 530 2.55 40.63 -25.58
N LEU A 531 2.19 39.50 -26.18
CA LEU A 531 0.91 38.84 -25.93
C LEU A 531 0.88 38.22 -24.54
N ALA A 532 -0.09 38.62 -23.72
CA ALA A 532 -0.34 38.04 -22.41
C ALA A 532 -1.35 36.90 -22.48
N LEU A 533 -2.43 37.08 -23.24
CA LEU A 533 -3.58 36.17 -23.27
C LEU A 533 -4.05 35.88 -24.70
N ILE A 534 -4.51 34.65 -24.92
CA ILE A 534 -5.23 34.23 -26.12
C ILE A 534 -6.42 33.38 -25.68
N LEU A 535 -7.63 33.66 -26.19
CA LEU A 535 -8.79 32.81 -26.00
C LEU A 535 -8.90 31.84 -27.19
N ALA A 536 -8.64 30.55 -26.95
CA ALA A 536 -8.60 29.51 -27.98
C ALA A 536 -10.01 29.11 -28.48
N ASP A 537 -10.67 30.05 -29.16
CA ASP A 537 -11.96 29.89 -29.84
C ASP A 537 -11.77 29.97 -31.37
N GLY A 538 -11.00 29.02 -31.91
CA GLY A 538 -10.70 28.92 -33.35
C GLY A 538 -9.57 29.84 -33.85
N ALA A 539 -9.42 29.94 -35.17
CA ALA A 539 -8.26 30.57 -35.82
C ALA A 539 -8.19 32.10 -35.66
N ALA A 540 -9.32 32.79 -35.46
CA ALA A 540 -9.39 34.23 -35.23
C ALA A 540 -9.59 34.55 -33.73
N ALA A 541 -8.84 33.84 -32.88
CA ALA A 541 -8.91 33.93 -31.43
C ALA A 541 -8.70 35.37 -30.90
N PRO A 542 -9.61 35.89 -30.06
CA PRO A 542 -9.38 37.12 -29.31
C PRO A 542 -8.11 37.01 -28.47
N SER A 543 -7.33 38.09 -28.43
CA SER A 543 -6.06 38.14 -27.68
C SER A 543 -5.88 39.50 -27.01
N MET A 544 -4.96 39.55 -26.05
CA MET A 544 -4.66 40.76 -25.28
C MET A 544 -3.18 40.86 -24.98
N SER A 545 -2.60 42.05 -25.18
CA SER A 545 -1.22 42.34 -24.79
C SER A 545 -1.09 42.54 -23.28
N TYR A 546 0.14 42.50 -22.77
CA TYR A 546 0.41 42.82 -21.37
C TYR A 546 -0.02 44.25 -21.00
N ALA A 547 0.18 45.22 -21.89
CA ALA A 547 -0.22 46.60 -21.68
C ALA A 547 -1.75 46.74 -21.61
N GLU A 548 -2.47 46.11 -22.54
CA GLU A 548 -3.94 46.13 -22.56
C GLU A 548 -4.53 45.48 -21.30
N LEU A 549 -3.98 44.33 -20.90
CA LEU A 549 -4.40 43.63 -19.69
C LEU A 549 -4.14 44.46 -18.43
N ASN A 550 -2.98 45.12 -18.35
CA ASN A 550 -2.66 45.98 -17.22
C ASN A 550 -3.61 47.19 -17.15
N VAL A 551 -3.87 47.87 -18.28
CA VAL A 551 -4.78 49.02 -18.32
C VAL A 551 -6.19 48.63 -17.92
N ARG A 552 -6.74 47.55 -18.48
CA ARG A 552 -8.10 47.09 -18.16
C ARG A 552 -8.23 46.66 -16.70
N SER A 553 -7.26 45.90 -16.19
CA SER A 553 -7.26 45.48 -14.79
C SER A 553 -7.05 46.64 -13.82
N ASN A 554 -6.25 47.66 -14.17
CA ASN A 554 -6.08 48.87 -13.37
C ASN A 554 -7.37 49.67 -13.26
N ARG A 555 -8.09 49.88 -14.37
CA ARG A 555 -9.37 50.60 -14.34
C ARG A 555 -10.39 49.92 -13.44
N LEU A 556 -10.52 48.61 -13.56
CA LEU A 556 -11.40 47.82 -12.67
C LEU A 556 -10.89 47.83 -11.22
N ALA A 557 -9.57 47.79 -10.99
CA ALA A 557 -8.99 47.85 -9.64
C ALA A 557 -9.26 49.20 -8.95
N HIS A 558 -9.15 50.33 -9.67
CA HIS A 558 -9.53 51.65 -9.15
C HIS A 558 -11.01 51.69 -8.78
N HIS A 559 -11.87 51.13 -9.64
CA HIS A 559 -13.29 51.00 -9.34
C HIS A 559 -13.54 50.20 -8.05
N LEU A 560 -12.99 48.99 -7.96
CA LEU A 560 -13.10 48.13 -6.79
C LEU A 560 -12.56 48.81 -5.52
N ARG A 561 -11.49 49.57 -5.65
CA ARG A 561 -10.91 50.33 -4.54
C ARG A 561 -11.86 51.43 -4.05
N ARG A 562 -12.52 52.15 -4.96
CA ARG A 562 -13.56 53.14 -4.59
C ARG A 562 -14.76 52.50 -3.90
N GLN A 563 -15.07 51.26 -4.26
CA GLN A 563 -16.11 50.45 -3.62
C GLN A 563 -15.68 49.93 -2.23
N GLY A 564 -14.41 50.03 -1.86
CA GLY A 564 -13.89 49.66 -0.54
C GLY A 564 -13.14 48.32 -0.50
N VAL A 565 -12.84 47.72 -1.66
CA VAL A 565 -11.95 46.54 -1.72
C VAL A 565 -10.53 46.94 -1.29
N GLY A 566 -9.89 46.08 -0.50
CA GLY A 566 -8.56 46.29 0.07
C GLY A 566 -7.98 45.00 0.65
N PRO A 567 -6.84 45.08 1.37
CA PRO A 567 -6.19 43.93 1.99
C PRO A 567 -7.16 43.01 2.73
N ASP A 568 -7.09 41.70 2.41
CA ASP A 568 -7.91 40.61 2.96
C ASP A 568 -9.44 40.71 2.70
N VAL A 569 -9.91 41.68 1.91
CA VAL A 569 -11.31 41.72 1.47
C VAL A 569 -11.53 40.67 0.39
N LEU A 570 -12.47 39.75 0.62
CA LEU A 570 -12.83 38.71 -0.34
C LEU A 570 -13.79 39.25 -1.42
N VAL A 571 -13.49 38.92 -2.68
CA VAL A 571 -14.31 39.26 -3.85
C VAL A 571 -14.63 37.99 -4.63
N GLY A 572 -15.91 37.65 -4.74
CA GLY A 572 -16.37 36.51 -5.53
C GLY A 572 -16.20 36.80 -7.02
N VAL A 573 -15.75 35.82 -7.79
CA VAL A 573 -15.59 35.94 -9.24
C VAL A 573 -16.35 34.80 -9.91
N ALA A 574 -17.52 35.13 -10.47
CA ALA A 574 -18.43 34.22 -11.15
C ALA A 574 -18.47 34.56 -12.64
N LEU A 575 -17.42 34.11 -13.36
CA LEU A 575 -17.20 34.37 -14.78
C LEU A 575 -16.74 33.08 -15.49
N ASP A 576 -17.30 32.83 -16.67
CA ASP A 576 -16.77 31.86 -17.62
C ASP A 576 -15.37 32.24 -18.13
N ARG A 577 -14.70 31.27 -18.75
CA ARG A 577 -13.39 31.48 -19.37
C ARG A 577 -13.48 32.53 -20.46
N SER A 578 -12.78 33.64 -20.22
CA SER A 578 -12.82 34.83 -21.03
C SER A 578 -11.59 35.69 -20.73
N LEU A 579 -11.32 36.68 -21.57
CA LEU A 579 -10.32 37.70 -21.26
C LEU A 579 -10.74 38.52 -20.02
N ASP A 580 -12.04 38.68 -19.79
CA ASP A 580 -12.58 39.42 -18.64
C ASP A 580 -12.37 38.69 -17.31
N LEU A 581 -12.34 37.34 -17.30
CA LEU A 581 -11.93 36.57 -16.13
C LEU A 581 -10.51 36.96 -15.71
N ALA A 582 -9.57 37.04 -16.66
CA ALA A 582 -8.20 37.44 -16.36
C ALA A 582 -8.10 38.88 -15.85
N VAL A 583 -8.85 39.80 -16.46
CA VAL A 583 -8.96 41.20 -16.01
C VAL A 583 -9.50 41.27 -14.58
N ALA A 584 -10.56 40.53 -14.27
CA ALA A 584 -11.19 40.50 -12.95
C ALA A 584 -10.25 39.98 -11.86
N LEU A 585 -9.58 38.85 -12.09
CA LEU A 585 -8.66 38.26 -11.12
C LEU A 585 -7.49 39.22 -10.79
N LEU A 586 -6.87 39.80 -11.82
CA LEU A 586 -5.79 40.77 -11.62
C LEU A 586 -6.30 42.06 -10.95
N ALA A 587 -7.49 42.54 -11.31
CA ALA A 587 -8.07 43.73 -10.72
C ALA A 587 -8.35 43.59 -9.22
N VAL A 588 -8.83 42.42 -8.78
CA VAL A 588 -9.02 42.12 -7.35
C VAL A 588 -7.69 42.19 -6.60
N LEU A 589 -6.65 41.53 -7.13
CA LEU A 589 -5.31 41.55 -6.52
C LEU A 589 -4.68 42.96 -6.51
N LYS A 590 -4.85 43.73 -7.60
CA LYS A 590 -4.39 45.12 -7.72
C LYS A 590 -5.11 46.08 -6.78
N ALA A 591 -6.40 45.84 -6.51
CA ALA A 591 -7.15 46.56 -5.47
C ALA A 591 -6.74 46.15 -4.04
N GLY A 592 -5.91 45.11 -3.90
CA GLY A 592 -5.44 44.54 -2.64
C GLY A 592 -6.37 43.48 -2.05
N GLY A 593 -7.47 43.14 -2.70
CA GLY A 593 -8.38 42.09 -2.25
C GLY A 593 -7.89 40.69 -2.62
N ALA A 594 -8.63 39.68 -2.15
CA ALA A 594 -8.41 38.29 -2.52
C ALA A 594 -9.63 37.75 -3.26
N TYR A 595 -9.41 37.03 -4.35
CA TYR A 595 -10.51 36.50 -5.14
C TYR A 595 -10.99 35.15 -4.60
N VAL A 596 -12.29 34.90 -4.73
CA VAL A 596 -12.94 33.61 -4.49
C VAL A 596 -13.53 33.16 -5.83
N PRO A 597 -12.89 32.22 -6.55
CA PRO A 597 -13.42 31.76 -7.83
C PRO A 597 -14.67 30.92 -7.59
N LEU A 598 -15.70 31.16 -8.42
CA LEU A 598 -17.00 30.50 -8.32
C LEU A 598 -17.26 29.70 -9.60
N ASP A 599 -17.47 28.40 -9.44
CA ASP A 599 -17.82 27.52 -10.55
C ASP A 599 -19.30 27.71 -10.91
N LEU A 600 -19.56 28.30 -12.07
CA LEU A 600 -20.92 28.53 -12.59
C LEU A 600 -21.66 27.22 -12.88
N GLN A 601 -20.97 26.09 -12.98
CA GLN A 601 -21.58 24.77 -13.15
C GLN A 601 -21.94 24.10 -11.82
N ALA A 602 -21.56 24.69 -10.68
CA ALA A 602 -21.90 24.15 -9.37
C ALA A 602 -23.39 24.38 -9.04
N PRO A 603 -24.03 23.47 -8.29
CA PRO A 603 -25.41 23.66 -7.85
C PRO A 603 -25.59 24.91 -6.98
N ALA A 604 -26.76 25.55 -7.07
CA ALA A 604 -27.08 26.78 -6.34
C ALA A 604 -26.92 26.64 -4.81
N GLU A 605 -27.25 25.48 -4.23
CA GLU A 605 -27.04 25.21 -2.79
C GLU A 605 -25.55 25.28 -2.42
N ARG A 606 -24.67 24.73 -3.28
CA ARG A 606 -23.23 24.74 -3.04
C ARG A 606 -22.67 26.16 -3.14
N LEU A 607 -23.08 26.92 -4.16
CA LEU A 607 -22.69 28.32 -4.30
C LEU A 607 -23.19 29.16 -3.13
N GLY A 608 -24.43 28.95 -2.68
CA GLY A 608 -24.99 29.59 -1.50
C GLY A 608 -24.17 29.30 -0.23
N HIS A 609 -23.72 28.07 -0.06
CA HIS A 609 -22.84 27.74 1.07
C HIS A 609 -21.47 28.42 0.99
N VAL A 610 -20.85 28.46 -0.20
CA VAL A 610 -19.59 29.20 -0.41
C VAL A 610 -19.78 30.68 -0.07
N PHE A 611 -20.89 31.27 -0.49
CA PHE A 611 -21.24 32.67 -0.22
C PHE A 611 -21.40 32.95 1.28
N GLU A 612 -22.06 32.05 2.01
CA GLU A 612 -22.23 32.15 3.47
C GLU A 612 -20.91 31.97 4.23
N ASP A 613 -20.14 30.92 3.92
CA ASP A 613 -18.90 30.58 4.64
C ASP A 613 -17.78 31.60 4.38
N SER A 614 -17.70 32.12 3.15
CA SER A 614 -16.72 33.15 2.79
C SER A 614 -17.05 34.52 3.39
N GLY A 615 -18.34 34.81 3.60
CA GLY A 615 -18.80 36.14 4.02
C GLY A 615 -18.59 37.20 2.94
N LEU A 616 -18.75 36.83 1.66
CA LEU A 616 -18.55 37.72 0.51
C LEU A 616 -19.43 38.97 0.59
N GLN A 617 -18.81 40.13 0.34
CA GLN A 617 -19.53 41.41 0.21
C GLN A 617 -19.61 41.88 -1.23
N TRP A 618 -18.71 41.40 -2.09
CA TRP A 618 -18.58 41.81 -3.48
C TRP A 618 -18.55 40.59 -4.39
N LEU A 619 -19.28 40.67 -5.50
CA LEU A 619 -19.33 39.65 -6.53
C LEU A 619 -19.11 40.30 -7.90
N LEU A 620 -18.09 39.85 -8.63
CA LEU A 620 -17.88 40.17 -10.04
C LEU A 620 -18.55 39.11 -10.91
N THR A 621 -19.41 39.54 -11.83
CA THR A 621 -20.09 38.65 -12.78
C THR A 621 -20.48 39.42 -14.05
N THR A 622 -21.32 38.84 -14.90
CA THR A 622 -21.92 39.49 -16.07
C THR A 622 -23.45 39.46 -15.98
N THR A 623 -24.16 40.29 -16.75
CA THR A 623 -25.63 40.27 -16.76
C THR A 623 -26.22 38.94 -17.23
N THR A 624 -25.49 38.20 -18.07
CA THR A 624 -25.91 36.89 -18.59
C THR A 624 -25.78 35.78 -17.55
N GLN A 625 -24.78 35.86 -16.67
CA GLN A 625 -24.52 34.86 -15.63
C GLN A 625 -25.29 35.13 -14.32
N LEU A 626 -25.58 36.41 -14.03
CA LEU A 626 -26.25 36.82 -12.80
C LEU A 626 -27.54 36.04 -12.47
N PRO A 627 -28.45 35.74 -13.42
CA PRO A 627 -29.68 35.01 -13.12
C PRO A 627 -29.47 33.57 -12.60
N GLY A 628 -28.31 32.97 -12.89
CA GLY A 628 -27.96 31.61 -12.46
C GLY A 628 -27.37 31.53 -11.04
N LEU A 629 -27.12 32.67 -10.40
CA LEU A 629 -26.45 32.75 -9.10
C LEU A 629 -27.47 32.87 -7.95
N PRO A 630 -27.18 32.28 -6.78
CA PRO A 630 -28.07 32.40 -5.63
C PRO A 630 -28.13 33.85 -5.13
N ALA A 631 -29.34 34.33 -4.86
CA ALA A 631 -29.53 35.64 -4.23
C ALA A 631 -29.10 35.58 -2.76
N GLN A 632 -28.37 36.60 -2.29
CA GLN A 632 -27.91 36.70 -0.91
C GLN A 632 -28.02 38.14 -0.40
N ASP A 633 -28.58 38.31 0.79
CA ASP A 633 -28.72 39.63 1.41
C ASP A 633 -27.34 40.23 1.72
N GLY A 634 -27.14 41.48 1.29
CA GLY A 634 -25.91 42.23 1.53
C GLY A 634 -24.77 42.00 0.52
N LEU A 635 -24.91 41.04 -0.40
CA LEU A 635 -23.96 40.83 -1.49
C LEU A 635 -24.14 41.89 -2.59
N ARG A 636 -23.08 42.64 -2.90
CA ARG A 636 -23.09 43.64 -3.97
C ARG A 636 -22.52 43.04 -5.26
N CYS A 637 -23.41 42.81 -6.22
CA CYS A 637 -23.05 42.29 -7.54
C CYS A 637 -22.64 43.44 -8.47
N LEU A 638 -21.45 43.33 -9.07
CA LEU A 638 -20.93 44.23 -10.09
C LEU A 638 -20.88 43.46 -11.42
N CYS A 639 -21.78 43.79 -12.34
CA CYS A 639 -21.80 43.22 -13.68
C CYS A 639 -20.80 43.95 -14.58
N LEU A 640 -19.72 43.28 -14.99
CA LEU A 640 -18.60 43.89 -15.72
C LEU A 640 -19.04 44.57 -17.04
N ASP A 641 -20.04 43.99 -17.70
CA ASP A 641 -20.63 44.47 -18.95
C ASP A 641 -21.53 45.71 -18.79
N GLN A 642 -21.80 46.14 -17.55
CA GLN A 642 -22.55 47.36 -17.24
C GLN A 642 -21.70 48.48 -16.62
N LEU A 643 -20.43 48.19 -16.28
CA LEU A 643 -19.56 49.17 -15.64
C LEU A 643 -18.97 50.14 -16.67
N ALA A 644 -19.17 51.44 -16.44
CA ALA A 644 -18.48 52.49 -17.18
C ALA A 644 -17.09 52.73 -16.55
N LEU A 645 -16.07 52.05 -17.08
CA LEU A 645 -14.70 52.08 -16.55
C LEU A 645 -13.76 53.01 -17.30
N ASP A 646 -14.19 53.64 -18.40
CA ASP A 646 -13.31 54.46 -19.25
C ASP A 646 -12.79 55.72 -18.56
N ASP A 647 -13.55 56.25 -17.58
CA ASP A 647 -13.15 57.40 -16.75
C ASP A 647 -12.25 57.01 -15.55
N GLU A 648 -12.05 55.72 -15.28
CA GLU A 648 -11.13 55.26 -14.24
C GLU A 648 -9.68 55.41 -14.70
N SER A 649 -8.77 55.63 -13.74
CA SER A 649 -7.35 55.71 -14.05
C SER A 649 -6.83 54.38 -14.62
N ALA A 650 -5.93 54.48 -15.61
CA ALA A 650 -5.21 53.35 -16.18
C ALA A 650 -3.89 53.04 -15.45
N ASP A 651 -3.49 53.89 -14.49
CA ASP A 651 -2.22 53.77 -13.77
C ASP A 651 -2.27 52.68 -12.69
N ASP A 652 -1.12 52.07 -12.41
CA ASP A 652 -0.99 51.09 -11.33
C ASP A 652 -1.32 51.70 -9.97
N LEU A 653 -2.05 50.97 -9.13
CA LEU A 653 -2.43 51.44 -7.81
C LEU A 653 -1.20 51.44 -6.87
N ALA A 654 -0.91 52.59 -6.27
CA ALA A 654 0.10 52.73 -5.23
C ALA A 654 -0.42 52.23 -3.86
N LEU A 655 -0.70 50.93 -3.74
CA LEU A 655 -1.14 50.28 -2.50
C LEU A 655 -0.01 49.51 -1.81
N THR A 656 -0.04 49.50 -0.49
CA THR A 656 0.80 48.63 0.34
C THR A 656 0.06 47.33 0.62
N VAL A 657 0.42 46.27 -0.09
CA VAL A 657 0.00 44.89 0.17
C VAL A 657 1.21 44.15 0.71
N THR A 658 1.05 43.39 1.79
CA THR A 658 2.13 42.59 2.40
C THR A 658 2.09 41.16 1.87
N HIS A 659 3.17 40.40 2.02
CA HIS A 659 3.18 38.97 1.65
C HIS A 659 2.18 38.15 2.47
N ASP A 660 1.81 38.60 3.66
CA ASP A 660 0.89 37.87 4.53
C ASP A 660 -0.55 37.99 4.05
N ASN A 661 -0.90 39.06 3.34
CA ASN A 661 -2.26 39.29 2.84
C ASN A 661 -2.73 38.19 1.89
N LEU A 662 -4.02 37.93 1.90
CA LEU A 662 -4.63 36.92 1.03
C LEU A 662 -4.52 37.31 -0.44
N ALA A 663 -4.19 36.35 -1.28
CA ALA A 663 -4.30 36.45 -2.73
C ALA A 663 -5.59 35.78 -3.22
N TYR A 664 -5.92 34.59 -2.69
CA TYR A 664 -7.14 33.90 -3.06
C TYR A 664 -7.64 32.94 -1.97
N VAL A 665 -8.92 32.56 -2.08
CA VAL A 665 -9.52 31.47 -1.30
C VAL A 665 -10.18 30.49 -2.27
N ILE A 666 -9.69 29.25 -2.34
CA ILE A 666 -10.28 28.19 -3.17
C ILE A 666 -10.99 27.18 -2.26
N TYR A 667 -12.24 26.83 -2.61
CA TYR A 667 -13.04 25.89 -1.85
C TYR A 667 -12.80 24.44 -2.28
N THR A 668 -12.51 23.58 -1.31
CA THR A 668 -12.31 22.12 -1.50
C THR A 668 -13.43 21.33 -0.83
N SER A 669 -13.62 20.06 -1.20
CA SER A 669 -14.56 19.14 -0.53
C SER A 669 -14.14 18.92 0.94
N GLY A 670 -15.13 18.72 1.83
CA GLY A 670 -14.90 18.63 3.27
C GLY A 670 -15.49 17.35 3.87
N SER A 671 -14.74 16.71 4.77
CA SER A 671 -15.13 15.43 5.39
C SER A 671 -16.42 15.49 6.22
N THR A 672 -16.86 16.69 6.61
CA THR A 672 -18.13 16.94 7.33
C THR A 672 -19.33 17.13 6.38
N GLY A 673 -19.12 17.02 5.07
CA GLY A 673 -20.14 17.24 4.04
C GLY A 673 -20.35 18.70 3.63
N ARG A 674 -19.46 19.60 4.05
CA ARG A 674 -19.46 21.02 3.73
C ARG A 674 -18.11 21.46 3.14
N PRO A 675 -18.10 22.19 2.00
CA PRO A 675 -16.89 22.78 1.43
C PRO A 675 -16.09 23.63 2.44
N LYS A 676 -14.77 23.64 2.30
CA LYS A 676 -13.85 24.43 3.14
C LYS A 676 -12.96 25.33 2.26
N GLY A 677 -12.86 26.61 2.61
CA GLY A 677 -12.03 27.58 1.88
C GLY A 677 -10.57 27.51 2.30
N VAL A 678 -9.66 27.18 1.39
CA VAL A 678 -8.20 27.23 1.64
C VAL A 678 -7.70 28.63 1.32
N ALA A 679 -7.18 29.33 2.33
CA ALA A 679 -6.77 30.72 2.22
C ALA A 679 -5.27 30.85 1.92
N ILE A 680 -4.94 31.30 0.71
CA ILE A 680 -3.57 31.41 0.20
C ILE A 680 -3.12 32.87 0.22
N SER A 681 -1.94 33.13 0.77
CA SER A 681 -1.36 34.46 0.83
C SER A 681 -0.59 34.82 -0.44
N HIS A 682 -0.34 36.11 -0.63
CA HIS A 682 0.55 36.60 -1.67
C HIS A 682 1.96 35.99 -1.56
N GLY A 683 2.45 35.78 -0.34
CA GLY A 683 3.75 35.19 -0.09
C GLY A 683 3.84 33.75 -0.57
N ALA A 684 2.87 32.91 -0.19
CA ALA A 684 2.80 31.52 -0.62
C ALA A 684 2.66 31.41 -2.15
N LEU A 685 1.81 32.25 -2.76
CA LEU A 685 1.67 32.28 -4.22
C LEU A 685 2.93 32.80 -4.93
N SER A 686 3.58 33.84 -4.42
CA SER A 686 4.84 34.36 -4.98
C SER A 686 5.96 33.33 -4.91
N GLU A 687 6.04 32.57 -3.82
CA GLU A 687 7.01 31.49 -3.68
C GLU A 687 6.73 30.39 -4.71
N PHE A 688 5.47 29.94 -4.80
CA PHE A 688 5.07 28.95 -5.78
C PHE A 688 5.35 29.41 -7.22
N ILE A 689 5.08 30.68 -7.58
CA ILE A 689 5.39 31.22 -8.90
C ILE A 689 6.87 31.09 -9.23
N ALA A 690 7.76 31.42 -8.29
CA ALA A 690 9.20 31.26 -8.47
C ALA A 690 9.56 29.79 -8.73
N ARG A 691 9.00 28.87 -7.94
CA ARG A 691 9.22 27.43 -8.13
C ARG A 691 8.67 26.91 -9.46
N ALA A 692 7.48 27.34 -9.85
CA ALA A 692 6.85 26.99 -11.11
C ALA A 692 7.69 27.44 -12.30
N ILE A 693 8.27 28.64 -12.24
CA ILE A 693 9.23 29.10 -13.24
C ILE A 693 10.45 28.17 -13.29
N ASP A 694 11.02 27.85 -12.12
CA ASP A 694 12.24 27.03 -12.01
C ASP A 694 12.03 25.60 -12.55
N TYR A 695 11.03 24.85 -12.04
CA TYR A 695 10.85 23.44 -12.44
C TYR A 695 10.29 23.30 -13.86
N SER A 696 9.55 24.30 -14.34
CA SER A 696 9.01 24.28 -15.70
C SER A 696 10.04 24.65 -16.76
N ASP A 697 11.22 25.15 -16.35
CA ASP A 697 12.14 25.89 -17.22
C ASP A 697 11.36 26.93 -18.05
N LEU A 698 10.50 27.73 -17.39
CA LEU A 698 9.56 28.62 -18.07
C LEU A 698 10.33 29.79 -18.72
N ARG A 699 9.98 30.12 -19.96
CA ARG A 699 10.67 31.13 -20.79
C ARG A 699 9.67 32.20 -21.23
N GLU A 700 10.15 33.43 -21.45
CA GLU A 700 9.32 34.55 -21.92
C GLU A 700 8.63 34.27 -23.27
N GLY A 701 9.20 33.41 -24.12
CA GLY A 701 8.61 33.01 -25.40
C GLY A 701 7.61 31.84 -25.32
N ASP A 702 7.39 31.26 -24.13
CA ASP A 702 6.49 30.12 -23.98
C ASP A 702 5.01 30.51 -24.10
N ARG A 703 4.21 29.50 -24.48
CA ARG A 703 2.76 29.57 -24.55
C ARG A 703 2.19 28.44 -23.70
N VAL A 704 1.63 28.81 -22.55
CA VAL A 704 1.12 27.88 -21.54
C VAL A 704 -0.37 27.68 -21.75
N LEU A 705 -0.81 26.43 -21.89
CA LEU A 705 -2.23 26.11 -21.97
C LEU A 705 -2.87 26.17 -20.58
N GLN A 706 -3.88 27.04 -20.44
CA GLN A 706 -4.78 27.07 -19.29
C GLN A 706 -5.96 26.14 -19.54
N PHE A 707 -5.88 24.94 -18.96
CA PHE A 707 -6.83 23.86 -19.10
C PHE A 707 -7.80 23.70 -17.92
N ALA A 708 -7.32 23.89 -16.68
CA ALA A 708 -8.08 23.65 -15.44
C ALA A 708 -9.27 24.62 -15.24
N THR A 709 -10.22 24.28 -14.37
CA THR A 709 -11.26 25.24 -13.94
C THR A 709 -10.69 26.26 -12.96
N SER A 710 -11.17 27.51 -12.98
CA SER A 710 -10.71 28.57 -12.07
C SER A 710 -10.96 28.26 -10.59
N SER A 711 -11.90 27.37 -10.30
CA SER A 711 -12.21 26.89 -8.95
C SER A 711 -11.29 25.76 -8.47
N PHE A 712 -10.28 25.38 -9.26
CA PHE A 712 -9.25 24.42 -8.91
C PHE A 712 -7.88 25.10 -8.95
N ASP A 713 -7.02 24.77 -8.00
CA ASP A 713 -5.71 25.39 -7.83
C ASP A 713 -4.72 25.08 -8.97
N GLY A 714 -4.93 24.01 -9.74
CA GLY A 714 -4.23 23.80 -11.02
C GLY A 714 -4.41 24.96 -12.02
N PHE A 715 -5.50 25.75 -11.94
CA PHE A 715 -5.62 26.98 -12.72
C PHE A 715 -4.51 27.98 -12.37
N VAL A 716 -4.13 28.06 -11.09
CA VAL A 716 -3.14 29.01 -10.59
C VAL A 716 -1.76 28.73 -11.19
N GLU A 717 -1.36 27.46 -11.31
CA GLU A 717 -0.13 27.02 -12.00
C GLU A 717 -0.09 27.46 -13.46
N GLN A 718 -1.22 27.34 -14.14
CA GLN A 718 -1.32 27.59 -15.57
C GLN A 718 -1.49 29.08 -15.91
N PHE A 719 -1.83 29.91 -14.91
CA PHE A 719 -2.22 31.30 -15.12
C PHE A 719 -1.20 32.30 -14.57
N PHE A 720 -0.80 32.21 -13.30
CA PHE A 720 0.05 33.25 -12.70
C PHE A 720 1.54 33.15 -13.04
N PRO A 721 2.19 31.97 -13.00
CA PRO A 721 3.60 31.84 -13.40
C PRO A 721 3.91 32.41 -14.79
N PRO A 722 3.17 32.06 -15.88
CA PRO A 722 3.43 32.66 -17.19
C PRO A 722 3.25 34.18 -17.22
N LEU A 723 2.18 34.71 -16.61
CA LEU A 723 1.93 36.16 -16.56
C LEU A 723 2.99 36.92 -15.73
N CYS A 724 3.55 36.29 -14.70
CA CYS A 724 4.61 36.89 -13.88
C CYS A 724 6.00 36.72 -14.48
N HIS A 725 6.17 35.82 -15.45
CA HIS A 725 7.45 35.58 -16.12
C HIS A 725 7.56 36.32 -17.47
N GLY A 726 6.45 36.65 -18.12
CA GLY A 726 6.42 37.28 -19.44
C GLY A 726 6.00 36.34 -20.58
N ALA A 727 5.56 35.12 -20.26
CA ALA A 727 5.02 34.16 -21.22
C ALA A 727 3.54 34.44 -21.55
N CYS A 728 2.99 33.75 -22.54
CA CYS A 728 1.60 33.91 -22.97
C CYS A 728 0.72 32.77 -22.41
N VAL A 729 -0.47 33.11 -21.92
CA VAL A 729 -1.49 32.14 -21.49
C VAL A 729 -2.50 31.91 -22.61
N VAL A 730 -2.67 30.66 -23.01
CA VAL A 730 -3.69 30.22 -23.96
C VAL A 730 -4.87 29.67 -23.17
N LEU A 731 -5.94 30.46 -23.04
CA LEU A 731 -7.17 30.10 -22.34
C LEU A 731 -7.99 29.16 -23.22
N ARG A 732 -8.27 27.97 -22.68
CA ARG A 732 -9.25 27.05 -23.26
C ARG A 732 -10.65 27.67 -23.24
N ASP A 733 -11.47 27.37 -24.24
CA ASP A 733 -12.88 27.75 -24.24
C ASP A 733 -13.70 26.96 -23.19
N THR A 734 -15.02 27.12 -23.22
CA THR A 734 -15.95 26.45 -22.29
C THR A 734 -16.24 25.01 -22.66
N ARG A 735 -15.89 24.55 -23.88
CA ARG A 735 -16.14 23.18 -24.34
C ARG A 735 -15.16 22.22 -23.71
N LEU A 736 -15.54 20.96 -23.47
CA LEU A 736 -14.56 19.90 -23.21
C LEU A 736 -13.90 19.51 -24.54
N TRP A 737 -12.56 19.52 -24.59
CA TRP A 737 -11.84 19.21 -25.83
C TRP A 737 -11.66 17.70 -25.98
N ASP A 738 -11.83 17.22 -27.21
CA ASP A 738 -11.36 15.91 -27.59
C ASP A 738 -9.84 15.97 -27.95
N SER A 739 -9.24 14.84 -28.34
CA SER A 739 -7.81 14.73 -28.63
C SER A 739 -7.45 15.50 -29.90
N ALA A 740 -8.36 15.51 -30.88
CA ALA A 740 -8.23 16.25 -32.13
C ALA A 740 -8.32 17.76 -31.90
N ALA A 741 -9.28 18.24 -31.11
CA ALA A 741 -9.41 19.64 -30.73
C ALA A 741 -8.21 20.13 -29.93
N LEU A 742 -7.71 19.32 -28.98
CA LEU A 742 -6.47 19.66 -28.28
C LEU A 742 -5.29 19.75 -29.27
N HIS A 743 -5.14 18.76 -30.15
CA HIS A 743 -4.08 18.75 -31.16
C HIS A 743 -4.13 20.00 -32.06
N GLU A 744 -5.32 20.38 -32.53
CA GLU A 744 -5.54 21.59 -33.32
C GLU A 744 -5.11 22.85 -32.57
N VAL A 745 -5.45 22.96 -31.29
CA VAL A 745 -5.04 24.08 -30.43
C VAL A 745 -3.53 24.12 -30.23
N LEU A 746 -2.89 22.96 -30.01
CA LEU A 746 -1.44 22.88 -29.86
C LEU A 746 -0.72 23.46 -31.08
N ILE A 747 -1.19 23.12 -32.29
CA ILE A 747 -0.62 23.61 -33.55
C ILE A 747 -0.98 25.07 -33.79
N THR A 748 -2.27 25.42 -33.75
CA THR A 748 -2.79 26.74 -34.14
C THR A 748 -2.25 27.85 -33.23
N HIS A 749 -2.18 27.59 -31.93
CA HIS A 749 -1.74 28.58 -30.95
C HIS A 749 -0.29 28.39 -30.51
N GLY A 750 0.43 27.40 -31.06
CA GLY A 750 1.85 27.16 -30.78
C GLY A 750 2.14 26.87 -29.30
N VAL A 751 1.28 26.09 -28.65
CA VAL A 751 1.42 25.75 -27.22
C VAL A 751 2.75 25.04 -26.98
N THR A 752 3.54 25.53 -26.03
CA THR A 752 4.84 24.94 -25.67
C THR A 752 4.77 24.12 -24.39
N LEU A 753 3.88 24.49 -23.46
CA LEU A 753 3.69 23.82 -22.19
C LEU A 753 2.20 23.60 -21.93
N ALA A 754 1.84 22.39 -21.52
CA ALA A 754 0.50 22.07 -21.04
C ALA A 754 0.56 21.38 -19.67
N ASP A 755 -0.44 21.63 -18.83
CA ASP A 755 -0.64 20.91 -17.57
C ASP A 755 -2.03 20.27 -17.59
N LEU A 756 -2.06 18.95 -17.39
CA LEU A 756 -3.23 18.11 -17.60
C LEU A 756 -3.51 17.21 -16.39
N PRO A 757 -4.78 17.02 -16.01
CA PRO A 757 -5.14 15.97 -15.07
C PRO A 757 -4.71 14.59 -15.58
N ALA A 758 -4.21 13.71 -14.69
CA ALA A 758 -3.69 12.39 -15.09
C ALA A 758 -4.68 11.54 -15.90
N ALA A 759 -5.97 11.56 -15.55
CA ALA A 759 -7.00 10.86 -16.32
C ALA A 759 -7.15 11.38 -17.75
N TYR A 760 -7.07 12.70 -17.95
CA TYR A 760 -7.17 13.31 -19.29
C TYR A 760 -5.91 13.04 -20.09
N TRP A 761 -4.73 13.17 -19.48
CA TRP A 761 -3.45 12.79 -20.10
C TRP A 761 -3.44 11.33 -20.54
N TYR A 762 -3.88 10.40 -19.67
CA TYR A 762 -3.87 8.97 -19.99
C TYR A 762 -4.76 8.66 -21.19
N TRP A 763 -5.96 9.23 -21.23
CA TRP A 763 -6.84 9.08 -22.39
C TRP A 763 -6.25 9.72 -23.66
N LEU A 764 -5.64 10.90 -23.56
CA LEU A 764 -4.99 11.57 -24.68
C LEU A 764 -3.91 10.68 -25.30
N VAL A 765 -3.05 10.09 -24.49
CA VAL A 765 -1.95 9.24 -24.98
C VAL A 765 -2.43 7.92 -25.55
N GLN A 766 -3.56 7.39 -25.08
CA GLN A 766 -4.19 6.22 -25.70
C GLN A 766 -4.63 6.52 -27.13
N ASP A 767 -5.30 7.65 -27.35
CA ASP A 767 -5.78 8.03 -28.67
C ASP A 767 -4.62 8.38 -29.62
N PHE A 768 -3.64 9.16 -29.16
CA PHE A 768 -2.45 9.46 -29.96
C PHE A 768 -1.57 8.25 -30.23
N ALA A 769 -1.51 7.25 -29.35
CA ALA A 769 -0.80 6.01 -29.64
C ALA A 769 -1.53 5.16 -30.70
N ALA A 770 -2.87 5.20 -30.72
CA ALA A 770 -3.68 4.48 -31.71
C ALA A 770 -3.69 5.20 -33.08
N ARG A 771 -3.69 6.53 -33.08
CA ARG A 771 -3.70 7.39 -34.26
C ARG A 771 -2.67 8.51 -34.09
N PRO A 772 -1.37 8.24 -34.30
CA PRO A 772 -0.32 9.24 -34.08
C PRO A 772 -0.50 10.47 -34.98
N PRO A 773 -0.57 11.69 -34.41
CA PRO A 773 -0.58 12.90 -35.21
C PRO A 773 0.78 13.10 -35.90
N ALA A 774 0.76 13.80 -37.05
CA ALA A 774 1.97 14.01 -37.85
C ALA A 774 3.02 14.92 -37.18
N SER A 775 2.60 15.79 -36.25
CA SER A 775 3.46 16.72 -35.51
C SER A 775 2.75 17.20 -34.25
N TYR A 776 3.51 17.57 -33.21
CA TYR A 776 3.01 18.20 -31.99
C TYR A 776 3.32 19.71 -31.93
N GLY A 777 3.78 20.30 -33.04
CA GLY A 777 4.08 21.73 -33.13
C GLY A 777 5.24 22.13 -32.23
N ALA A 778 5.02 23.13 -31.38
CA ALA A 778 6.03 23.70 -30.49
C ALA A 778 6.04 23.07 -29.08
N LEU A 779 5.21 22.05 -28.84
CA LEU A 779 5.08 21.40 -27.55
C LEU A 779 6.42 20.82 -27.11
N ARG A 780 6.91 21.27 -25.96
CA ARG A 780 8.17 20.81 -25.37
C ARG A 780 7.99 20.13 -24.02
N GLN A 781 6.89 20.39 -23.32
CA GLN A 781 6.69 19.91 -21.96
C GLN A 781 5.21 19.69 -21.62
N ILE A 782 4.92 18.61 -20.91
CA ILE A 782 3.61 18.35 -20.28
C ILE A 782 3.81 18.06 -18.79
N HIS A 783 3.02 18.72 -17.95
CA HIS A 783 2.84 18.35 -16.55
C HIS A 783 1.59 17.49 -16.41
N VAL A 784 1.66 16.52 -15.51
CA VAL A 784 0.57 15.63 -15.19
C VAL A 784 0.43 15.58 -13.68
N GLY A 785 -0.73 15.98 -13.19
CA GLY A 785 -0.95 16.09 -11.75
C GLY A 785 -2.38 15.81 -11.34
N GLY A 786 -2.61 15.97 -10.04
CA GLY A 786 -3.92 15.79 -9.42
C GLY A 786 -4.27 14.33 -9.10
N GLU A 787 -3.61 13.31 -9.67
CA GLU A 787 -3.83 11.88 -9.38
C GLU A 787 -2.56 11.06 -9.59
N ALA A 788 -2.56 9.81 -9.13
CA ALA A 788 -1.50 8.87 -9.49
C ALA A 788 -1.51 8.60 -11.00
N MET A 789 -0.37 8.75 -11.64
CA MET A 789 -0.21 8.48 -13.07
C MET A 789 -0.27 6.98 -13.37
N ALA A 790 -0.93 6.61 -14.47
CA ALA A 790 -0.95 5.23 -14.95
C ALA A 790 0.41 4.83 -15.53
N VAL A 791 1.02 3.77 -15.01
CA VAL A 791 2.33 3.25 -15.44
C VAL A 791 2.37 2.95 -16.94
N ASP A 792 1.33 2.27 -17.45
CA ASP A 792 1.18 1.96 -18.88
C ASP A 792 1.12 3.22 -19.77
N GLY A 793 0.75 4.37 -19.19
CA GLY A 793 0.75 5.65 -19.89
C GLY A 793 2.13 6.05 -20.40
N LEU A 794 3.23 5.67 -19.74
CA LEU A 794 4.59 5.95 -20.22
C LEU A 794 4.93 5.21 -21.52
N ARG A 795 4.48 3.95 -21.64
CA ARG A 795 4.62 3.19 -22.89
C ARG A 795 3.81 3.82 -24.01
N LEU A 796 2.57 4.20 -23.73
CA LEU A 796 1.69 4.87 -24.69
C LEU A 796 2.24 6.23 -25.12
N TRP A 797 2.84 6.99 -24.20
CA TRP A 797 3.53 8.24 -24.47
C TRP A 797 4.63 8.08 -25.51
N GLN A 798 5.45 7.03 -25.40
CA GLN A 798 6.47 6.73 -26.40
C GLN A 798 5.86 6.31 -27.75
N LEU A 799 4.84 5.45 -27.75
CA LEU A 799 4.15 5.01 -28.97
C LEU A 799 3.43 6.14 -29.70
N ALA A 800 2.92 7.13 -28.96
CA ALA A 800 2.36 8.35 -29.52
C ALA A 800 3.43 9.23 -30.20
N GLY A 801 4.73 8.96 -30.04
CA GLY A 801 5.81 9.79 -30.58
C GLY A 801 6.13 11.01 -29.72
N LEU A 802 5.62 11.07 -28.49
CA LEU A 802 5.85 12.17 -27.54
C LEU A 802 7.14 12.00 -26.71
N GLY A 803 7.97 11.00 -26.99
CA GLY A 803 9.22 10.75 -26.23
C GLY A 803 10.24 11.90 -26.22
N HIS A 804 10.10 12.88 -27.12
CA HIS A 804 10.91 14.10 -27.17
C HIS A 804 10.35 15.25 -26.29
N VAL A 805 9.12 15.11 -25.81
CA VAL A 805 8.43 16.07 -24.95
C VAL A 805 8.73 15.70 -23.50
N ARG A 806 9.20 16.67 -22.71
CA ARG A 806 9.48 16.47 -21.29
C ARG A 806 8.17 16.18 -20.54
N LEU A 807 8.15 15.15 -19.70
CA LEU A 807 6.97 14.72 -18.96
C LEU A 807 7.23 14.81 -17.46
N LEU A 808 6.46 15.63 -16.74
CA LEU A 808 6.58 15.78 -15.30
C LEU A 808 5.35 15.23 -14.59
N ASN A 809 5.56 14.36 -13.60
CA ASN A 809 4.54 14.05 -12.60
C ASN A 809 4.60 15.12 -11.51
N THR A 810 3.51 15.83 -11.25
CA THR A 810 3.42 16.88 -10.24
C THR A 810 2.45 16.47 -9.13
N TYR A 811 2.84 16.74 -7.89
CA TYR A 811 2.00 16.47 -6.73
C TYR A 811 2.03 17.65 -5.76
N GLY A 812 0.85 18.02 -5.28
CA GLY A 812 0.70 18.93 -4.15
C GLY A 812 -0.78 19.03 -3.74
N PRO A 813 -1.06 19.23 -2.45
CA PRO A 813 -2.38 19.61 -1.97
C PRO A 813 -2.57 21.14 -2.06
N THR A 814 -3.82 21.58 -2.16
CA THR A 814 -4.19 23.01 -2.15
C THR A 814 -3.65 23.75 -0.95
N GLU A 815 -3.61 23.10 0.21
CA GLU A 815 -3.09 23.65 1.47
C GLU A 815 -1.57 23.92 1.46
N ALA A 816 -0.83 23.39 0.49
CA ALA A 816 0.59 23.65 0.26
C ALA A 816 0.85 24.38 -1.07
N THR A 817 -0.15 25.08 -1.61
CA THR A 817 -0.07 25.90 -2.83
C THR A 817 0.35 25.10 -4.06
N VAL A 818 -0.62 24.40 -4.65
CA VAL A 818 -0.57 23.76 -5.98
C VAL A 818 0.39 22.57 -6.09
N VAL A 819 1.71 22.79 -6.19
CA VAL A 819 2.72 21.73 -6.34
C VAL A 819 3.74 21.81 -5.22
N SER A 820 4.09 20.65 -4.66
CA SER A 820 5.09 20.47 -3.61
C SER A 820 6.20 19.51 -4.01
N THR A 821 5.92 18.53 -4.88
CA THR A 821 6.91 17.59 -5.40
C THR A 821 6.78 17.41 -6.91
N ILE A 822 7.89 17.03 -7.53
CA ILE A 822 7.96 16.69 -8.95
C ILE A 822 8.77 15.41 -9.17
N HIS A 823 8.37 14.64 -10.17
CA HIS A 823 9.17 13.54 -10.71
C HIS A 823 9.30 13.70 -12.23
N ASP A 824 10.54 13.74 -12.73
CA ASP A 824 10.80 13.82 -14.16
C ASP A 824 10.66 12.42 -14.78
N CYS A 825 9.59 12.24 -15.55
CA CYS A 825 9.26 10.98 -16.20
C CYS A 825 9.85 10.88 -17.62
N THR A 826 10.65 11.86 -18.02
CA THR A 826 11.21 11.93 -19.38
C THR A 826 12.20 10.78 -19.60
N GLY A 827 11.93 9.96 -20.61
CA GLY A 827 12.78 8.81 -20.93
C GLY A 827 12.66 7.63 -19.97
N LEU A 828 11.78 7.68 -18.96
CA LEU A 828 11.46 6.51 -18.15
C LEU A 828 10.75 5.45 -19.00
N GLY A 829 11.35 4.27 -19.07
CA GLY A 829 10.69 3.07 -19.56
C GLY A 829 9.82 2.44 -18.47
N HIS A 830 8.86 1.59 -18.87
CA HIS A 830 7.99 0.88 -17.91
C HIS A 830 8.78 0.04 -16.88
N GLU A 831 9.94 -0.48 -17.26
CA GLU A 831 10.83 -1.29 -16.39
C GLU A 831 11.56 -0.47 -15.33
N ALA A 832 11.67 0.85 -15.51
CA ALA A 832 12.33 1.76 -14.58
C ALA A 832 11.37 2.31 -13.50
N VAL A 833 10.09 1.94 -13.55
CA VAL A 833 9.08 2.39 -12.60
C VAL A 833 8.99 1.41 -11.44
N SER A 834 8.91 1.94 -10.22
CA SER A 834 8.62 1.15 -9.02
C SER A 834 7.35 0.33 -9.21
N TRP A 835 7.33 -0.90 -8.69
CA TRP A 835 6.14 -1.75 -8.75
C TRP A 835 4.92 -1.15 -8.02
N ARG A 836 5.16 -0.13 -7.18
CA ARG A 836 4.13 0.65 -6.49
C ARG A 836 3.54 1.78 -7.35
N GLY A 837 4.07 2.00 -8.55
CA GLY A 837 3.64 3.04 -9.48
C GLY A 837 4.69 4.12 -9.67
N ILE A 838 4.29 5.21 -10.34
CA ILE A 838 5.17 6.34 -10.61
C ILE A 838 5.32 7.17 -9.32
N PRO A 839 6.55 7.41 -8.82
CA PRO A 839 6.77 8.24 -7.63
C PRO A 839 6.23 9.66 -7.82
N ILE A 840 5.84 10.29 -6.70
CA ILE A 840 5.56 11.74 -6.69
C ILE A 840 6.86 12.56 -6.65
N GLY A 841 7.99 11.89 -6.47
CA GLY A 841 9.33 12.42 -6.71
C GLY A 841 9.89 13.20 -5.54
N GLN A 842 10.66 14.24 -5.83
CA GLN A 842 11.38 15.01 -4.82
C GLN A 842 10.71 16.35 -4.57
N GLY A 843 10.95 16.91 -3.38
CA GLY A 843 10.43 18.23 -3.02
C GLY A 843 10.97 19.34 -3.89
N LEU A 844 10.10 20.30 -4.21
CA LEU A 844 10.54 21.56 -4.78
C LEU A 844 11.52 22.25 -3.81
N ALA A 845 12.44 23.04 -4.37
CA ALA A 845 13.37 23.81 -3.56
C ALA A 845 12.63 24.59 -2.46
N GLN A 846 13.22 24.67 -1.28
CA GLN A 846 12.64 25.34 -0.10
C GLN A 846 11.38 24.68 0.52
N ARG A 847 10.86 23.59 -0.04
CA ARG A 847 9.86 22.76 0.63
C ARG A 847 10.55 21.80 1.59
N ARG A 848 9.96 21.65 2.78
CA ARG A 848 10.37 20.63 3.74
C ARG A 848 9.37 19.49 3.66
N LEU A 849 9.86 18.27 3.45
CA LEU A 849 9.00 17.10 3.31
C LEU A 849 9.46 16.04 4.29
N TYR A 850 8.52 15.57 5.09
CA TYR A 850 8.80 14.56 6.10
C TYR A 850 7.82 13.40 5.95
N ILE A 851 8.34 12.19 6.06
CA ILE A 851 7.53 10.98 6.26
C ILE A 851 7.57 10.69 7.76
N LEU A 852 6.43 10.89 8.42
CA LEU A 852 6.32 10.80 9.88
C LEU A 852 5.32 9.72 10.29
N ASP A 853 5.49 9.20 11.50
CA ASP A 853 4.45 8.40 12.15
C ASP A 853 3.40 9.29 12.85
N ASP A 854 2.41 8.65 13.49
CA ASP A 854 1.29 9.33 14.17
C ASP A 854 1.73 10.23 15.33
N ASP A 855 2.95 10.05 15.85
CA ASP A 855 3.52 10.83 16.96
C ASP A 855 4.49 11.92 16.47
N LEU A 856 4.54 12.18 15.16
CA LEU A 856 5.43 13.14 14.49
C LEU A 856 6.92 12.78 14.56
N GLU A 857 7.26 11.49 14.72
CA GLU A 857 8.64 11.02 14.68
C GLU A 857 9.09 10.70 13.25
N LEU A 858 10.38 10.93 12.96
CA LEU A 858 10.98 10.62 11.66
C LEU A 858 11.00 9.10 11.44
N LEU A 859 10.59 8.70 10.24
CA LEU A 859 10.65 7.31 9.81
C LEU A 859 11.87 7.05 8.90
N PRO A 860 12.47 5.84 8.99
CA PRO A 860 13.59 5.46 8.15
C PRO A 860 13.14 5.33 6.69
N GLN A 861 14.12 5.35 5.79
CA GLN A 861 13.90 5.06 4.38
C GLN A 861 13.19 3.70 4.20
N GLY A 862 12.23 3.65 3.28
CA GLY A 862 11.40 2.47 3.01
C GLY A 862 10.21 2.25 3.97
N ALA A 863 10.20 2.86 5.15
CA ALA A 863 9.06 2.78 6.08
C ALA A 863 7.86 3.60 5.57
N VAL A 864 6.66 3.10 5.83
CA VAL A 864 5.42 3.76 5.40
C VAL A 864 4.88 4.63 6.53
N GLY A 865 4.73 5.92 6.24
CA GLY A 865 4.16 6.91 7.16
C GLY A 865 3.22 7.86 6.46
N GLU A 866 2.87 8.95 7.14
CA GLU A 866 2.13 10.06 6.56
C GLU A 866 3.07 11.15 6.05
N LEU A 867 2.77 11.73 4.89
CA LEU A 867 3.52 12.84 4.32
C LEU A 867 3.14 14.17 4.97
N TYR A 868 4.13 14.93 5.42
CA TYR A 868 4.00 16.28 5.94
C TYR A 868 4.77 17.27 5.07
N ILE A 869 4.17 18.45 4.85
CA ILE A 869 4.75 19.49 4.01
C ILE A 869 4.96 20.75 4.83
N GLY A 870 6.17 21.31 4.80
CA GLY A 870 6.55 22.56 5.45
C GLY A 870 7.13 23.57 4.47
N GLY A 871 7.30 24.80 4.97
CA GLY A 871 7.96 25.89 4.25
C GLY A 871 7.04 27.02 3.80
N PRO A 872 7.58 28.01 3.07
CA PRO A 872 6.92 29.28 2.76
C PRO A 872 5.66 29.18 1.89
N GLY A 873 5.45 28.06 1.17
CA GLY A 873 4.27 27.85 0.34
C GLY A 873 3.07 27.25 1.06
N LEU A 874 3.07 27.17 2.39
CA LEU A 874 1.90 26.76 3.14
C LEU A 874 0.79 27.82 3.11
N ALA A 875 -0.45 27.35 3.05
CA ALA A 875 -1.61 28.21 3.21
C ALA A 875 -1.60 28.93 4.57
N ARG A 876 -2.30 30.07 4.64
CA ARG A 876 -2.57 30.73 5.92
C ARG A 876 -3.35 29.77 6.84
N GLY A 877 -4.32 29.07 6.26
CA GLY A 877 -5.15 28.05 6.90
C GLY A 877 -6.47 27.86 6.16
N TYR A 878 -7.47 27.29 6.83
CA TYR A 878 -8.85 27.28 6.34
C TYR A 878 -9.58 28.56 6.79
N HIS A 879 -10.16 29.28 5.83
CA HIS A 879 -10.88 30.53 6.07
C HIS A 879 -12.04 30.31 7.05
N GLY A 880 -12.17 31.18 8.06
CA GLY A 880 -13.23 31.07 9.08
C GLY A 880 -13.16 29.84 10.00
N GLN A 881 -12.16 28.95 9.86
CA GLN A 881 -12.14 27.64 10.53
C GLN A 881 -10.82 27.40 11.32
N PRO A 882 -10.61 28.11 12.44
CA PRO A 882 -9.36 28.02 13.21
C PRO A 882 -9.13 26.64 13.83
N ALA A 883 -10.19 25.95 14.27
CA ALA A 883 -10.07 24.61 14.85
C ALA A 883 -9.59 23.58 13.82
N LEU A 884 -10.18 23.58 12.62
CA LEU A 884 -9.74 22.70 11.53
C LEU A 884 -8.32 23.06 11.07
N SER A 885 -8.00 24.36 11.03
CA SER A 885 -6.65 24.83 10.70
C SER A 885 -5.62 24.31 11.70
N ALA A 886 -5.88 24.38 13.00
CA ALA A 886 -4.96 23.86 14.02
C ALA A 886 -4.78 22.34 13.97
N GLN A 887 -5.78 21.59 13.50
CA GLN A 887 -5.70 20.13 13.33
C GLN A 887 -4.85 19.71 12.13
N ARG A 888 -4.80 20.53 11.07
CA ARG A 888 -4.12 20.20 9.81
C ARG A 888 -2.79 20.93 9.61
N PHE A 889 -2.63 22.12 10.18
CA PHE A 889 -1.39 22.90 10.17
C PHE A 889 -0.77 22.83 11.56
N VAL A 890 -0.04 21.74 11.83
CA VAL A 890 0.58 21.44 13.12
C VAL A 890 1.91 22.16 13.27
N ALA A 891 2.45 22.23 14.50
CA ALA A 891 3.79 22.75 14.72
C ALA A 891 4.84 21.84 14.08
N ASP A 892 5.90 22.42 13.51
CA ASP A 892 7.06 21.68 13.01
C ASP A 892 7.99 21.32 14.19
N PRO A 893 8.11 20.03 14.59
CA PRO A 893 8.95 19.65 15.71
C PRO A 893 10.46 19.77 15.38
N PHE A 894 10.81 20.06 14.13
CA PHE A 894 12.19 20.12 13.64
C PHE A 894 12.65 21.55 13.34
N ALA A 895 11.76 22.54 13.38
CA ALA A 895 12.07 23.94 13.11
C ALA A 895 11.27 24.90 14.00
N ASP A 896 11.97 25.74 14.75
CA ASP A 896 11.37 26.67 15.71
C ASP A 896 10.44 27.69 15.03
N GLY A 897 9.19 27.76 15.49
CA GLY A 897 8.19 28.74 15.02
C GLY A 897 7.53 28.40 13.69
N GLU A 898 7.93 27.29 13.06
CA GLU A 898 7.42 26.84 11.77
C GLU A 898 6.21 25.90 11.90
N ARG A 899 5.53 25.65 10.77
CA ARG A 899 4.37 24.75 10.69
C ARG A 899 4.58 23.66 9.64
N LEU A 900 3.92 22.53 9.86
CA LEU A 900 3.75 21.45 8.89
C LEU A 900 2.27 21.29 8.54
N TYR A 901 1.97 21.13 7.26
CA TYR A 901 0.68 20.67 6.79
C TYR A 901 0.64 19.14 6.76
N ARG A 902 -0.31 18.58 7.51
CA ARG A 902 -0.62 17.16 7.61
C ARG A 902 -1.51 16.72 6.44
N THR A 903 -0.92 16.06 5.45
CA THR A 903 -1.58 15.83 4.14
C THR A 903 -2.72 14.81 4.19
N GLY A 904 -2.65 13.81 5.07
CA GLY A 904 -3.48 12.61 5.03
C GLY A 904 -3.02 11.56 4.00
N ASP A 905 -1.91 11.80 3.28
CA ASP A 905 -1.36 10.87 2.28
C ASP A 905 -0.36 9.92 2.93
N ARG A 906 -0.57 8.61 2.76
CA ARG A 906 0.42 7.57 3.10
C ARG A 906 1.49 7.54 2.02
N ALA A 907 2.74 7.64 2.43
CA ALA A 907 3.89 7.66 1.53
C ALA A 907 5.11 7.00 2.18
N ARG A 908 6.13 6.71 1.38
CA ARG A 908 7.44 6.30 1.85
C ARG A 908 8.55 6.99 1.07
N LEU A 909 9.71 7.13 1.69
CA LEU A 909 10.93 7.59 1.02
C LEU A 909 11.64 6.39 0.38
N GLY A 910 11.77 6.39 -0.94
CA GLY A 910 12.48 5.37 -1.72
C GLY A 910 14.00 5.50 -1.59
N ALA A 911 14.74 4.46 -2.01
CA ALA A 911 16.20 4.35 -1.95
C ALA A 911 16.94 5.52 -2.65
N ASP A 912 16.35 6.04 -3.72
CA ASP A 912 16.83 7.15 -4.55
C ASP A 912 16.43 8.54 -4.03
N GLY A 913 15.75 8.60 -2.88
CA GLY A 913 15.23 9.82 -2.28
C GLY A 913 13.92 10.31 -2.91
N ALA A 914 13.34 9.59 -3.88
CA ALA A 914 12.01 9.89 -4.39
C ALA A 914 10.94 9.46 -3.39
N ILE A 915 9.89 10.25 -3.26
CA ILE A 915 8.74 9.92 -2.43
C ILE A 915 7.77 9.08 -3.27
N GLU A 916 7.42 7.91 -2.76
CA GLU A 916 6.42 7.02 -3.35
C GLU A 916 5.09 7.21 -2.62
N TYR A 917 4.04 7.51 -3.38
CA TYR A 917 2.68 7.59 -2.85
C TYR A 917 2.09 6.18 -2.69
N ILE A 918 1.60 5.86 -1.50
CA ILE A 918 1.03 4.56 -1.15
C ILE A 918 -0.51 4.61 -1.12
N GLY A 919 -1.09 5.71 -0.66
CA GLY A 919 -2.53 5.85 -0.53
C GLY A 919 -2.96 6.96 0.41
N ARG A 920 -4.17 6.86 0.96
CA ARG A 920 -4.73 7.79 1.94
C ARG A 920 -4.88 7.12 3.30
N VAL A 921 -4.71 7.90 4.37
CA VAL A 921 -5.06 7.47 5.75
C VAL A 921 -6.58 7.53 5.96
N ASP A 922 -7.25 8.44 5.27
CA ASP A 922 -8.70 8.63 5.32
C ASP A 922 -9.42 8.09 4.08
N HIS A 923 -10.72 8.33 3.98
CA HIS A 923 -11.57 7.89 2.86
C HIS A 923 -11.66 8.90 1.73
N GLN A 924 -10.76 9.89 1.71
CA GLN A 924 -10.67 10.80 0.58
C GLN A 924 -10.14 10.05 -0.64
N VAL A 925 -10.68 10.38 -1.81
CA VAL A 925 -10.25 9.81 -3.08
C VAL A 925 -10.01 10.93 -4.08
N LYS A 926 -9.24 10.62 -5.12
CA LYS A 926 -9.12 11.48 -6.28
C LYS A 926 -9.73 10.76 -7.48
N VAL A 927 -10.73 11.37 -8.10
CA VAL A 927 -11.48 10.81 -9.23
C VAL A 927 -11.50 11.83 -10.38
N ARG A 928 -10.80 11.50 -11.48
CA ARG A 928 -10.62 12.35 -12.68
C ARG A 928 -9.99 13.71 -12.40
N GLY A 929 -9.06 13.78 -11.45
CA GLY A 929 -8.38 14.99 -10.99
C GLY A 929 -9.11 15.73 -9.87
N PHE A 930 -10.33 15.32 -9.53
CA PHE A 930 -11.12 15.96 -8.48
C PHE A 930 -10.88 15.29 -7.13
N ARG A 931 -10.57 16.11 -6.12
CA ARG A 931 -10.47 15.68 -4.72
C ARG A 931 -11.88 15.52 -4.14
N ILE A 932 -12.24 14.31 -3.75
CA ILE A 932 -13.59 13.95 -3.29
C ILE A 932 -13.52 13.31 -1.90
N GLU A 933 -14.26 13.88 -0.96
CA GLU A 933 -14.51 13.27 0.35
C GLU A 933 -15.73 12.36 0.24
N LEU A 934 -15.55 11.03 0.34
CA LEU A 934 -16.66 10.09 0.21
C LEU A 934 -17.75 10.31 1.28
N GLY A 935 -17.33 10.72 2.48
CA GLY A 935 -18.23 11.10 3.57
C GLY A 935 -19.17 12.27 3.24
N GLU A 936 -18.77 13.21 2.36
CA GLU A 936 -19.66 14.29 1.89
C GLU A 936 -20.84 13.72 1.10
N ILE A 937 -20.59 12.71 0.27
CA ILE A 937 -21.62 12.04 -0.52
C ILE A 937 -22.50 11.17 0.38
N GLU A 938 -21.90 10.41 1.30
CA GLU A 938 -22.61 9.57 2.28
C GLU A 938 -23.58 10.40 3.12
N ALA A 939 -23.14 11.56 3.63
CA ALA A 939 -23.98 12.47 4.40
C ALA A 939 -25.17 13.01 3.59
N ARG A 940 -24.97 13.31 2.29
CA ARG A 940 -26.06 13.76 1.41
C ARG A 940 -27.02 12.64 1.02
N LEU A 941 -26.51 11.42 0.82
CA LEU A 941 -27.33 10.23 0.60
C LEU A 941 -28.24 9.96 1.81
N GLN A 942 -27.71 10.05 3.03
CA GLN A 942 -28.49 9.88 4.27
C GLN A 942 -29.58 10.96 4.46
N GLN A 943 -29.46 12.11 3.79
CA GLN A 943 -30.47 13.17 3.79
C GLN A 943 -31.53 13.01 2.69
N CYS A 944 -31.45 11.97 1.85
CA CYS A 944 -32.45 11.69 0.83
C CYS A 944 -33.65 10.93 1.45
N PRO A 945 -34.90 11.34 1.17
CA PRO A 945 -36.07 10.60 1.66
C PRO A 945 -36.05 9.15 1.21
N GLY A 946 -36.29 8.22 2.14
CA GLY A 946 -36.31 6.78 1.87
C GLY A 946 -34.94 6.09 1.97
N VAL A 947 -33.85 6.81 2.27
CA VAL A 947 -32.51 6.23 2.50
C VAL A 947 -32.26 6.05 4.00
N ARG A 948 -32.11 4.80 4.46
CA ARG A 948 -31.79 4.45 5.84
C ARG A 948 -30.30 4.55 6.14
N GLU A 949 -29.50 3.92 5.28
CA GLU A 949 -28.03 3.86 5.39
C GLU A 949 -27.43 4.01 4.00
N ALA A 950 -26.23 4.60 3.94
CA ALA A 950 -25.51 4.74 2.69
C ALA A 950 -24.00 4.69 2.92
N VAL A 951 -23.29 4.06 1.99
CA VAL A 951 -21.83 3.99 1.92
C VAL A 951 -21.41 4.27 0.49
N VAL A 952 -20.33 5.02 0.30
CA VAL A 952 -19.76 5.27 -1.03
C VAL A 952 -18.35 4.72 -1.10
N LEU A 953 -18.04 4.02 -2.18
CA LEU A 953 -16.70 3.57 -2.52
C LEU A 953 -16.28 4.15 -3.87
N ALA A 954 -14.97 4.32 -4.05
CA ALA A 954 -14.39 4.54 -5.36
C ALA A 954 -13.78 3.23 -5.84
N LEU A 955 -14.38 2.61 -6.87
CA LEU A 955 -13.99 1.29 -7.36
C LEU A 955 -13.35 1.41 -8.75
N PRO A 956 -12.30 0.60 -9.05
CA PRO A 956 -11.72 0.54 -10.38
C PRO A 956 -12.72 -0.12 -11.34
N MET A 957 -13.09 0.59 -12.41
CA MET A 957 -13.98 0.12 -13.47
C MET A 957 -13.36 0.40 -14.85
N THR A 958 -14.01 -0.05 -15.93
CA THR A 958 -13.61 0.28 -17.30
C THR A 958 -13.58 1.80 -17.47
N GLY A 959 -12.42 2.36 -17.83
CA GLY A 959 -12.21 3.81 -17.98
C GLY A 959 -11.68 4.54 -16.74
N GLY A 960 -11.47 3.86 -15.61
CA GLY A 960 -10.81 4.42 -14.42
C GLY A 960 -11.59 4.24 -13.12
N LEU A 961 -11.23 5.00 -12.09
CA LEU A 961 -11.89 4.97 -10.79
C LEU A 961 -13.30 5.61 -10.88
N GLN A 962 -14.33 4.95 -10.34
CA GLN A 962 -15.71 5.45 -10.35
C GLN A 962 -16.35 5.41 -8.96
N LEU A 963 -17.22 6.38 -8.67
CA LEU A 963 -18.00 6.44 -7.44
C LEU A 963 -19.20 5.48 -7.50
N VAL A 964 -19.27 4.59 -6.52
CA VAL A 964 -20.31 3.58 -6.35
C VAL A 964 -20.95 3.77 -4.98
N ALA A 965 -22.25 4.04 -4.96
CA ALA A 965 -23.03 4.20 -3.74
C ALA A 965 -23.85 2.95 -3.46
N TYR A 966 -23.71 2.43 -2.25
CA TYR A 966 -24.49 1.35 -1.69
C TYR A 966 -25.53 1.95 -0.75
N VAL A 967 -26.80 1.80 -1.10
CA VAL A 967 -27.92 2.47 -0.46
C VAL A 967 -28.85 1.43 0.12
N VAL A 968 -29.24 1.61 1.38
CA VAL A 968 -30.23 0.77 2.05
C VAL A 968 -31.53 1.55 2.19
N PRO A 969 -32.61 1.15 1.51
CA PRO A 969 -33.87 1.86 1.58
C PRO A 969 -34.63 1.60 2.90
N ASP A 970 -35.48 2.55 3.29
CA ASP A 970 -36.33 2.46 4.49
C ASP A 970 -37.37 1.33 4.38
N ALA A 971 -37.89 1.09 3.17
CA ALA A 971 -38.77 -0.02 2.85
C ALA A 971 -38.10 -0.94 1.83
N ALA A 972 -38.30 -2.26 1.95
CA ALA A 972 -37.86 -3.19 0.92
C ALA A 972 -38.71 -2.95 -0.34
N GLU A 973 -38.15 -2.27 -1.34
CA GLU A 973 -38.76 -2.08 -2.65
C GLU A 973 -38.72 -3.42 -3.41
N GLN A 974 -39.89 -3.98 -3.70
CA GLN A 974 -40.03 -5.38 -4.09
C GLN A 974 -39.95 -5.61 -5.60
N ASP A 975 -40.20 -4.58 -6.42
CA ASP A 975 -40.18 -4.67 -7.88
C ASP A 975 -39.07 -3.79 -8.49
N ALA A 976 -38.50 -4.25 -9.62
CA ALA A 976 -37.40 -3.58 -10.32
C ALA A 976 -37.78 -2.17 -10.81
N ALA A 977 -39.05 -1.95 -11.17
CA ALA A 977 -39.56 -0.65 -11.59
C ALA A 977 -39.59 0.37 -10.43
N GLU A 978 -39.92 -0.06 -9.21
CA GLU A 978 -39.90 0.79 -8.01
C GLU A 978 -38.47 1.17 -7.64
N GLN A 979 -37.56 0.18 -7.67
CA GLN A 979 -36.14 0.40 -7.42
C GLN A 979 -35.49 1.35 -8.44
N ALA A 980 -35.86 1.26 -9.71
CA ALA A 980 -35.40 2.19 -10.74
C ALA A 980 -35.88 3.62 -10.47
N ARG A 981 -37.16 3.79 -10.12
CA ARG A 981 -37.73 5.09 -9.75
C ARG A 981 -37.05 5.68 -8.51
N PHE A 982 -36.76 4.86 -7.50
CA PHE A 982 -36.06 5.29 -6.29
C PHE A 982 -34.62 5.72 -6.58
N ARG A 983 -33.85 4.92 -7.34
CA ARG A 983 -32.50 5.31 -7.81
C ARG A 983 -32.52 6.64 -8.56
N GLN A 984 -33.50 6.83 -9.44
CA GLN A 984 -33.67 8.09 -10.18
C GLN A 984 -34.00 9.26 -9.25
N GLN A 985 -34.88 9.08 -8.27
CA GLN A 985 -35.22 10.09 -7.28
C GLN A 985 -34.00 10.50 -6.44
N VAL A 986 -33.27 9.52 -5.90
CA VAL A 986 -32.04 9.75 -5.11
C VAL A 986 -31.00 10.49 -5.95
N ARG A 987 -30.77 10.05 -7.20
CA ARG A 987 -29.81 10.69 -8.11
C ARG A 987 -30.20 12.14 -8.43
N SER A 988 -31.47 12.43 -8.67
CA SER A 988 -31.95 13.79 -8.90
C SER A 988 -31.75 14.69 -7.68
N LEU A 989 -31.97 14.16 -6.47
CA LEU A 989 -31.71 14.89 -5.22
C LEU A 989 -30.22 15.15 -5.01
N LEU A 990 -29.35 14.17 -5.30
CA LEU A 990 -27.91 14.37 -5.24
C LEU A 990 -27.42 15.42 -6.25
N LYS A 991 -27.90 15.38 -7.50
CA LYS A 991 -27.56 16.37 -8.53
C LYS A 991 -27.95 17.80 -8.13
N ALA A 992 -29.01 17.96 -7.33
CA ALA A 992 -29.42 19.27 -6.83
C ALA A 992 -28.49 19.84 -5.74
N ARG A 993 -27.71 19.00 -5.06
CA ARG A 993 -26.93 19.37 -3.86
C ARG A 993 -25.41 19.21 -4.04
N LEU A 994 -24.99 18.31 -4.91
CA LEU A 994 -23.60 17.95 -5.15
C LEU A 994 -23.17 18.34 -6.56
N PRO A 995 -21.91 18.77 -6.76
CA PRO A 995 -21.33 18.86 -8.09
C PRO A 995 -21.44 17.53 -8.83
N GLU A 996 -21.56 17.60 -10.16
CA GLU A 996 -21.75 16.43 -11.01
C GLU A 996 -20.67 15.35 -10.81
N TYR A 997 -19.40 15.76 -10.65
CA TYR A 997 -18.30 14.82 -10.45
C TYR A 997 -18.35 14.04 -9.13
N MET A 998 -19.15 14.50 -8.15
CA MET A 998 -19.38 13.84 -6.85
C MET A 998 -20.62 12.93 -6.86
N VAL A 999 -21.46 12.99 -7.89
CA VAL A 999 -22.65 12.14 -7.98
C VAL A 999 -22.23 10.72 -8.37
N PRO A 1000 -22.58 9.68 -7.58
CA PRO A 1000 -22.22 8.30 -7.89
C PRO A 1000 -22.74 7.82 -9.26
N GLY A 1001 -21.84 7.21 -10.03
CA GLY A 1001 -22.16 6.58 -11.32
C GLY A 1001 -23.03 5.33 -11.16
N HIS A 1002 -22.89 4.65 -10.02
CA HIS A 1002 -23.67 3.46 -9.67
C HIS A 1002 -24.36 3.64 -8.32
N LEU A 1003 -25.63 3.25 -8.23
CA LEU A 1003 -26.44 3.23 -7.02
C LEU A 1003 -26.97 1.81 -6.82
N LEU A 1004 -26.30 1.00 -5.98
CA LEU A 1004 -26.74 -0.35 -5.66
C LEU A 1004 -27.63 -0.35 -4.42
N LEU A 1005 -28.83 -0.89 -4.56
CA LEU A 1005 -29.74 -1.05 -3.43
C LEU A 1005 -29.41 -2.36 -2.71
N LEU A 1006 -29.16 -2.25 -1.40
CA LEU A 1006 -28.91 -3.40 -0.54
C LEU A 1006 -30.01 -3.53 0.51
N PRO A 1007 -30.42 -4.75 0.89
CA PRO A 1007 -31.37 -4.94 2.00
C PRO A 1007 -30.77 -4.48 3.34
N ARG A 1008 -29.44 -4.58 3.48
CA ARG A 1008 -28.63 -4.10 4.60
C ARG A 1008 -27.17 -3.95 4.17
N LEU A 1009 -26.43 -3.09 4.85
CA LEU A 1009 -24.97 -3.05 4.68
C LEU A 1009 -24.34 -4.32 5.30
N PRO A 1010 -23.36 -4.93 4.64
CA PRO A 1010 -22.60 -6.03 5.21
C PRO A 1010 -21.79 -5.51 6.40
N LEU A 1011 -21.89 -6.22 7.53
CA LEU A 1011 -21.13 -5.91 8.73
C LEU A 1011 -20.15 -7.04 9.01
N THR A 1012 -18.97 -6.71 9.53
CA THR A 1012 -18.04 -7.67 10.12
C THR A 1012 -18.68 -8.30 11.37
N PRO A 1013 -18.17 -9.44 11.87
CA PRO A 1013 -18.62 -10.02 13.14
C PRO A 1013 -18.54 -9.05 14.33
N SER A 1014 -17.68 -8.03 14.26
CA SER A 1014 -17.56 -6.96 15.28
C SER A 1014 -18.57 -5.82 15.14
N GLY A 1015 -19.50 -5.91 14.17
CA GLY A 1015 -20.56 -4.93 13.96
C GLY A 1015 -20.13 -3.66 13.21
N LYS A 1016 -18.91 -3.63 12.65
CA LYS A 1016 -18.44 -2.54 11.77
C LYS A 1016 -18.80 -2.84 10.33
N LEU A 1017 -18.91 -1.82 9.48
CA LEU A 1017 -19.12 -1.98 8.04
C LEU A 1017 -17.99 -2.80 7.40
N ASP A 1018 -18.33 -3.89 6.70
CA ASP A 1018 -17.41 -4.67 5.89
C ASP A 1018 -17.43 -4.17 4.43
N ARG A 1019 -16.54 -3.23 4.11
CA ARG A 1019 -16.45 -2.66 2.77
C ARG A 1019 -15.99 -3.66 1.70
N LYS A 1020 -15.29 -4.73 2.09
CA LYS A 1020 -14.80 -5.75 1.14
C LYS A 1020 -15.90 -6.75 0.77
N ALA A 1021 -16.89 -6.94 1.64
CA ALA A 1021 -18.07 -7.75 1.39
C ALA A 1021 -19.16 -7.01 0.61
N LEU A 1022 -18.98 -5.73 0.27
CA LEU A 1022 -19.89 -5.02 -0.61
C LEU A 1022 -19.82 -5.61 -2.03
N PRO A 1023 -20.96 -5.90 -2.67
CA PRO A 1023 -20.97 -6.53 -3.99
C PRO A 1023 -20.36 -5.60 -5.04
N ALA A 1024 -19.57 -6.15 -5.95
CA ALA A 1024 -19.09 -5.38 -7.10
C ALA A 1024 -20.28 -4.95 -7.98
N PRO A 1025 -20.26 -3.74 -8.56
CA PRO A 1025 -21.26 -3.34 -9.56
C PRO A 1025 -21.18 -4.29 -10.76
N ASP A 1026 -22.32 -4.90 -11.11
CA ASP A 1026 -22.48 -5.63 -12.36
C ASP A 1026 -23.26 -4.73 -13.34
N PRO A 1027 -22.60 -4.15 -14.36
CA PRO A 1027 -23.26 -3.30 -15.35
C PRO A 1027 -24.38 -4.01 -16.09
N SER A 1028 -24.31 -5.36 -16.21
CA SER A 1028 -25.34 -6.15 -16.88
C SER A 1028 -26.61 -6.34 -16.03
N ALA A 1029 -26.48 -6.27 -14.70
CA ALA A 1029 -27.61 -6.34 -13.76
C ALA A 1029 -28.34 -4.98 -13.61
N LEU A 1030 -27.74 -3.90 -14.11
CA LEU A 1030 -28.30 -2.55 -14.13
C LEU A 1030 -28.97 -2.19 -15.47
N GLN A 1031 -28.87 -3.07 -16.48
CA GLN A 1031 -29.53 -2.87 -17.77
C GLN A 1031 -31.05 -2.87 -17.61
N ALA A 1032 -31.72 -1.94 -18.31
CA ALA A 1032 -33.17 -1.98 -18.46
C ALA A 1032 -33.57 -3.23 -19.26
N GLU A 1033 -34.87 -3.55 -19.33
CA GLU A 1033 -35.35 -4.65 -20.15
C GLU A 1033 -34.87 -4.46 -21.61
N TYR A 1034 -34.04 -5.39 -22.12
CA TYR A 1034 -33.29 -5.17 -23.36
C TYR A 1034 -34.21 -4.95 -24.56
N ARG A 1035 -34.24 -3.71 -25.07
CA ARG A 1035 -34.90 -3.33 -26.31
C ARG A 1035 -33.86 -3.06 -27.39
N ALA A 1036 -33.85 -3.89 -28.43
CA ALA A 1036 -32.82 -3.85 -29.46
C ALA A 1036 -32.86 -2.55 -30.30
N PRO A 1037 -31.71 -1.96 -30.65
CA PRO A 1037 -31.59 -0.91 -31.66
C PRO A 1037 -32.21 -1.33 -33.00
N GLN A 1038 -33.11 -0.52 -33.55
CA GLN A 1038 -33.87 -0.82 -34.76
C GLN A 1038 -33.36 -0.07 -35.99
N SER A 1039 -33.10 1.24 -35.86
CA SER A 1039 -32.62 2.07 -36.97
C SER A 1039 -31.10 1.96 -37.19
N ALA A 1040 -30.62 2.36 -38.37
CA ALA A 1040 -29.18 2.36 -38.67
C ALA A 1040 -28.40 3.25 -37.68
N THR A 1041 -28.93 4.45 -37.40
CA THR A 1041 -28.37 5.40 -36.43
C THR A 1041 -28.34 4.81 -35.02
N GLU A 1042 -29.42 4.16 -34.57
CA GLU A 1042 -29.46 3.48 -33.26
C GLU A 1042 -28.42 2.35 -33.17
N GLN A 1043 -28.26 1.55 -34.23
CA GLN A 1043 -27.28 0.44 -34.27
C GLN A 1043 -25.84 0.95 -34.23
N GLN A 1044 -25.54 2.02 -34.96
CA GLN A 1044 -24.21 2.63 -34.95
C GLN A 1044 -23.90 3.27 -33.59
N LEU A 1045 -24.86 3.98 -32.98
CA LEU A 1045 -24.71 4.53 -31.64
C LEU A 1045 -24.48 3.43 -30.60
N ALA A 1046 -25.24 2.34 -30.67
CA ALA A 1046 -25.06 1.20 -29.78
C ALA A 1046 -23.67 0.59 -29.95
N GLN A 1047 -23.16 0.50 -31.17
CA GLN A 1047 -21.81 0.02 -31.44
C GLN A 1047 -20.72 0.94 -30.88
N ILE A 1048 -20.89 2.25 -31.00
CA ILE A 1048 -19.98 3.23 -30.40
C ILE A 1048 -19.98 3.07 -28.87
N TRP A 1049 -21.15 2.99 -28.24
CA TRP A 1049 -21.26 2.81 -26.79
C TRP A 1049 -20.67 1.49 -26.32
N MET A 1050 -20.94 0.37 -27.01
CA MET A 1050 -20.34 -0.94 -26.69
C MET A 1050 -18.80 -0.87 -26.68
N GLN A 1051 -18.21 -0.22 -27.67
CA GLN A 1051 -16.76 -0.09 -27.77
C GLN A 1051 -16.14 0.85 -26.73
N VAL A 1052 -16.82 1.96 -26.40
CA VAL A 1052 -16.30 2.95 -25.44
C VAL A 1052 -16.50 2.50 -23.99
N LEU A 1053 -17.63 1.89 -23.68
CA LEU A 1053 -17.98 1.43 -22.34
C LEU A 1053 -17.44 0.02 -22.03
N GLY A 1054 -17.04 -0.73 -23.06
CA GLY A 1054 -16.55 -2.10 -22.92
C GLY A 1054 -17.64 -3.10 -22.51
N VAL A 1055 -18.89 -2.85 -22.92
CA VAL A 1055 -20.05 -3.70 -22.61
C VAL A 1055 -20.44 -4.55 -23.82
N ALA A 1056 -20.96 -5.75 -23.57
CA ALA A 1056 -21.28 -6.72 -24.64
C ALA A 1056 -22.53 -6.37 -25.46
N LYS A 1057 -23.49 -5.63 -24.88
CA LYS A 1057 -24.76 -5.22 -25.50
C LYS A 1057 -25.22 -3.88 -24.94
N VAL A 1058 -25.85 -3.07 -25.78
CA VAL A 1058 -26.53 -1.81 -25.42
C VAL A 1058 -27.91 -1.78 -26.08
N GLY A 1059 -28.96 -1.61 -25.29
CA GLY A 1059 -30.35 -1.43 -25.72
C GLY A 1059 -30.76 0.05 -25.83
N LEU A 1060 -31.94 0.31 -26.40
CA LEU A 1060 -32.48 1.67 -26.58
C LEU A 1060 -32.74 2.40 -25.26
N ASP A 1061 -33.13 1.66 -24.22
CA ASP A 1061 -33.48 2.22 -22.91
C ASP A 1061 -32.29 2.22 -21.94
N ASP A 1062 -31.12 1.75 -22.39
CA ASP A 1062 -29.91 1.77 -21.57
C ASP A 1062 -29.39 3.20 -21.40
N HIS A 1063 -29.06 3.53 -20.16
CA HIS A 1063 -28.58 4.85 -19.76
C HIS A 1063 -27.06 4.88 -19.74
N PHE A 1064 -26.45 5.81 -20.48
CA PHE A 1064 -24.99 5.90 -20.69
C PHE A 1064 -24.19 5.83 -19.37
N PHE A 1065 -24.60 6.62 -18.38
CA PHE A 1065 -23.91 6.72 -17.10
C PHE A 1065 -24.14 5.50 -16.18
N GLU A 1066 -25.22 4.75 -16.37
CA GLU A 1066 -25.50 3.53 -15.58
C GLU A 1066 -24.69 2.35 -16.09
N LEU A 1067 -24.37 2.35 -17.39
CA LEU A 1067 -23.42 1.43 -17.99
C LEU A 1067 -21.95 1.77 -17.68
N GLY A 1068 -21.70 2.74 -16.78
CA GLY A 1068 -20.35 3.17 -16.40
C GLY A 1068 -19.79 4.32 -17.24
N GLY A 1069 -20.61 5.01 -18.04
CA GLY A 1069 -20.20 6.22 -18.76
C GLY A 1069 -19.89 7.39 -17.83
N HIS A 1070 -19.00 8.29 -18.27
CA HIS A 1070 -18.69 9.56 -17.59
C HIS A 1070 -18.23 10.63 -18.58
N SER A 1071 -18.00 11.86 -18.13
CA SER A 1071 -17.66 13.02 -18.99
C SER A 1071 -16.51 12.77 -19.98
N LEU A 1072 -15.43 12.10 -19.57
CA LEU A 1072 -14.33 11.72 -20.47
C LEU A 1072 -14.75 10.68 -21.53
N LEU A 1073 -15.52 9.66 -21.14
CA LEU A 1073 -16.07 8.67 -22.11
C LEU A 1073 -17.13 9.32 -23.01
N ALA A 1074 -17.89 10.29 -22.50
CA ALA A 1074 -18.85 11.06 -23.27
C ALA A 1074 -18.14 11.85 -24.39
N ALA A 1075 -17.03 12.52 -24.07
CA ALA A 1075 -16.21 13.18 -25.09
C ALA A 1075 -15.71 12.19 -26.15
N GLN A 1076 -15.29 10.98 -25.75
CA GLN A 1076 -14.91 9.92 -26.70
C GLN A 1076 -16.07 9.46 -27.59
N VAL A 1077 -17.26 9.27 -27.02
CA VAL A 1077 -18.47 8.90 -27.78
C VAL A 1077 -18.77 9.98 -28.81
N LEU A 1078 -18.75 11.26 -28.42
CA LEU A 1078 -19.06 12.37 -29.34
C LEU A 1078 -18.01 12.51 -30.44
N ALA A 1079 -16.73 12.32 -30.13
CA ALA A 1079 -15.67 12.28 -31.13
C ALA A 1079 -15.90 11.14 -32.15
N ARG A 1080 -16.29 9.95 -31.69
CA ARG A 1080 -16.62 8.83 -32.58
C ARG A 1080 -17.90 9.04 -33.38
N ILE A 1081 -18.91 9.70 -32.81
CA ILE A 1081 -20.12 10.10 -33.54
C ILE A 1081 -19.75 11.05 -34.68
N LYS A 1082 -18.90 12.06 -34.41
CA LYS A 1082 -18.39 12.96 -35.45
C LYS A 1082 -17.63 12.20 -36.53
N ASP A 1083 -16.70 11.32 -36.15
CA ASP A 1083 -15.87 10.57 -37.09
C ASP A 1083 -16.67 9.55 -37.94
N GLN A 1084 -17.65 8.87 -37.35
CA GLN A 1084 -18.37 7.75 -37.99
C GLN A 1084 -19.70 8.17 -38.63
N LEU A 1085 -20.37 9.19 -38.08
CA LEU A 1085 -21.70 9.66 -38.51
C LEU A 1085 -21.65 11.06 -39.14
N GLY A 1086 -20.54 11.79 -39.03
CA GLY A 1086 -20.41 13.14 -39.58
C GLY A 1086 -21.19 14.21 -38.81
N LEU A 1087 -21.73 13.87 -37.64
CA LEU A 1087 -22.58 14.74 -36.83
C LEU A 1087 -21.81 15.33 -35.65
N VAL A 1088 -21.94 16.64 -35.43
CA VAL A 1088 -21.31 17.35 -34.32
C VAL A 1088 -22.37 17.67 -33.27
N LEU A 1089 -22.22 17.09 -32.09
CA LEU A 1089 -23.09 17.35 -30.95
C LEU A 1089 -22.34 18.08 -29.83
N PRO A 1090 -22.97 19.05 -29.13
CA PRO A 1090 -22.42 19.57 -27.90
C PRO A 1090 -22.43 18.49 -26.80
N LEU A 1091 -21.44 18.52 -25.89
CA LEU A 1091 -21.32 17.56 -24.78
C LEU A 1091 -22.61 17.44 -23.96
N ARG A 1092 -23.29 18.58 -23.76
CA ARG A 1092 -24.55 18.69 -23.04
C ARG A 1092 -25.64 17.74 -23.57
N SER A 1093 -25.65 17.44 -24.86
CA SER A 1093 -26.68 16.58 -25.48
C SER A 1093 -26.74 15.19 -24.83
N LEU A 1094 -25.59 14.61 -24.49
CA LEU A 1094 -25.55 13.29 -23.84
C LEU A 1094 -25.99 13.34 -22.36
N PHE A 1095 -25.85 14.50 -21.72
CA PHE A 1095 -26.31 14.71 -20.35
C PHE A 1095 -27.82 15.01 -20.28
N GLU A 1096 -28.36 15.68 -21.30
CA GLU A 1096 -29.79 15.96 -21.45
C GLU A 1096 -30.55 14.72 -21.96
N HIS A 1097 -29.93 13.92 -22.84
CA HIS A 1097 -30.49 12.70 -23.42
C HIS A 1097 -29.58 11.49 -23.15
N PRO A 1098 -29.54 11.01 -21.90
CA PRO A 1098 -28.60 9.96 -21.50
C PRO A 1098 -29.03 8.54 -21.87
N ALA A 1099 -30.27 8.33 -22.35
CA ALA A 1099 -30.73 7.06 -22.89
C ALA A 1099 -30.41 6.96 -24.39
N LEU A 1100 -29.98 5.79 -24.86
CA LEU A 1100 -29.55 5.63 -26.25
C LEU A 1100 -30.64 6.00 -27.27
N GLY A 1101 -31.89 5.60 -27.00
CA GLY A 1101 -33.04 5.91 -27.85
C GLY A 1101 -33.37 7.40 -27.90
N ASP A 1102 -33.26 8.10 -26.77
CA ASP A 1102 -33.50 9.55 -26.72
C ASP A 1102 -32.41 10.32 -27.47
N LEU A 1103 -31.14 9.90 -27.32
CA LEU A 1103 -30.02 10.46 -28.06
C LEU A 1103 -30.16 10.20 -29.57
N ALA A 1104 -30.58 8.99 -29.95
CA ALA A 1104 -30.82 8.62 -31.34
C ALA A 1104 -31.98 9.44 -31.95
N ALA A 1105 -33.04 9.70 -31.19
CA ALA A 1105 -34.16 10.53 -31.62
C ALA A 1105 -33.77 12.02 -31.76
N GLU A 1106 -32.88 12.53 -30.91
CA GLU A 1106 -32.30 13.87 -31.06
C GLU A 1106 -31.43 13.97 -32.33
N LEU A 1107 -30.60 12.95 -32.57
CA LEU A 1107 -29.78 12.85 -33.79
C LEU A 1107 -30.66 12.75 -35.05
N GLY A 1108 -31.72 11.96 -35.03
CA GLY A 1108 -32.68 11.86 -36.14
C GLY A 1108 -33.43 13.17 -36.41
N ARG A 1109 -33.66 14.00 -35.38
CA ARG A 1109 -34.22 15.35 -35.56
C ARG A 1109 -33.21 16.32 -36.20
N LEU A 1110 -31.92 16.15 -35.94
CA LEU A 1110 -30.84 16.92 -36.56
C LEU A 1110 -30.54 16.46 -38.00
N GLU A 1111 -30.66 15.16 -38.30
CA GLU A 1111 -30.55 14.60 -39.65
C GLU A 1111 -31.79 14.92 -40.53
N GLY A 1112 -32.98 15.00 -39.93
CA GLY A 1112 -34.23 15.35 -40.61
C GLY A 1112 -34.42 16.86 -40.85
N GLY A 1113 -33.50 17.69 -40.37
CA GLY A 1113 -33.53 19.16 -40.52
C GLY A 1113 -32.92 19.68 -41.83
N ASP A 1114 -32.40 18.81 -42.70
CA ASP A 1114 -31.83 19.22 -44.00
C ASP A 1114 -31.93 18.06 -45.02
N LYS A 1115 -33.15 17.85 -45.54
CA LYS A 1115 -33.47 17.14 -46.81
C LYS A 1115 -34.99 16.98 -46.96
N ASP A 1116 -35.65 18.07 -47.33
CA ASP A 1116 -36.48 18.14 -48.54
C ASP A 1116 -37.16 19.51 -48.57
N ASP A 1117 -36.86 20.24 -49.64
CA ASP A 1117 -37.54 21.45 -50.08
C ASP A 1117 -39.06 21.26 -50.01
N ASP A 1118 -39.72 22.00 -49.11
CA ASP A 1118 -41.06 22.51 -49.40
C ASP A 1118 -41.02 24.05 -49.31
N TRP A 1119 -40.80 24.64 -50.47
CA TRP A 1119 -40.91 26.07 -50.78
C TRP A 1119 -42.36 26.59 -50.69
N SER A 1120 -43.25 25.93 -49.95
CA SER A 1120 -44.68 26.28 -49.89
C SER A 1120 -45.01 27.44 -48.95
N ASP A 1121 -44.12 27.83 -48.03
CA ASP A 1121 -44.27 29.03 -47.19
C ASP A 1121 -43.49 30.26 -47.69
N MET A 1122 -42.62 30.07 -48.70
CA MET A 1122 -41.89 31.18 -49.33
C MET A 1122 -42.73 31.88 -50.42
N ASP A 1123 -43.70 31.20 -51.04
CA ASP A 1123 -44.64 31.82 -51.99
C ASP A 1123 -45.68 32.72 -51.29
N ALA A 1124 -46.04 32.42 -50.04
CA ALA A 1124 -46.91 33.27 -49.22
C ALA A 1124 -46.19 34.52 -48.69
N PHE A 1125 -44.88 34.43 -48.47
CA PHE A 1125 -44.04 35.54 -48.03
C PHE A 1125 -43.60 36.43 -49.21
N MET A 1126 -43.25 35.85 -50.36
CA MET A 1126 -42.82 36.57 -51.57
C MET A 1126 -44.00 37.25 -52.30
N SER A 1127 -45.21 36.69 -52.25
CA SER A 1127 -46.43 37.36 -52.77
C SER A 1127 -46.82 38.61 -51.98
N SER A 1128 -46.22 38.85 -50.81
CA SER A 1128 -46.47 40.04 -49.98
C SER A 1128 -45.47 41.18 -50.21
N LEU A 1129 -44.41 40.96 -51.00
CA LEU A 1129 -43.27 41.88 -51.12
C LEU A 1129 -43.06 42.52 -52.51
N GLU A 1130 -43.83 42.17 -53.54
CA GLU A 1130 -43.79 42.90 -54.82
C GLU A 1130 -45.20 43.17 -55.38
N GLY A 1131 -45.70 44.39 -55.18
CA GLY A 1131 -46.84 44.90 -55.97
C GLY A 1131 -47.74 45.93 -55.28
N VAL A 1132 -47.20 47.13 -55.04
CA VAL A 1132 -47.94 48.36 -54.70
C VAL A 1132 -48.88 48.77 -55.85
N GLU A 1133 -50.17 48.95 -55.55
CA GLU A 1133 -51.06 50.08 -55.91
C GLU A 1133 -52.49 49.67 -55.48
N ALA A 1134 -53.26 50.49 -54.76
CA ALA A 1134 -53.24 51.95 -54.69
C ALA A 1134 -52.71 52.55 -53.38
#